data_AF-A0A9K3HN36-F1
#
_entry.id   AF-A0A9K3HN36-F1
#
_cell.length_a   1.000
_cell.length_b   1.000
_cell.length_c   1.000
_cell.angle_alpha   90.00
_cell.angle_beta   90.00
_cell.angle_gamma   90.00
#
_symmetry.space_group_name_H-M   'P 1'
#
loop_
_entity.id
_entity.type
_entity.pdbx_description
1 polymer ?
#
loop_
_entity_poly.entity_id
_entity_poly.type
_entity_poly.pdbx_seq_one_letter_code
_entity_poly.pdbx_strand_id
1 'polypeptide(L)'
;MFSQWGIAESSVANMRWNLSGEPCSGTALDSSTFDNVSYNPGIKCDCSFPNSICRIMQLVYAMDAVGTIPEGLWTLVYLTNLDLRQNYLTGSLSPSIGNLTRMQWLTMGINALSGELPPELGQLYDLRSLLLRQLPQTISMVPCHLNLEICEDYNSFTLVVLELVGKYLLHLLVYRTWLQWASDNEFTGRIPDFIGNWTQLESLRFEGNSFEGSIPPSFSKLTSLQDLRISGLSNGTMDFIRDLKSLGVLVLRNNRISGPIPTDIGDFQNLTRLDLSFNNLNGKIPRELFNLSRLSFLILGNNSLNGTLPDVKSASLRNVDVSYNELSGTLPSWVNEANLQLNLVVNNFTLGDPVNSGLPSGLECLQRNFPCARGSPRYSDFGINCGGPPITSSNQLLHEEENETLGAATYYVSSERRWGVSNVGQSDNPRYTVSSSSQFTNTLDSELFQTARLSAGSLRYYGLGLENGNYTVTLQFAELEIEDGRTWRSHGRRVFDIYLQGSRVFRDFDIKRAAGGASFSPIQRQETVQVTNNYLEIHLFWSGKGTCCVPRQGTFGPLISAISATPNFRPSVSNTPPSTKKNKTGLIVGILVPIAVVSFLSLLALYIFRQRKKKQDSFDNYEEFLGIDTRPYTFSYGDLRDATDDFSSANKLGEGGFGPVYQGTLDDGRVIAVKKLSVASHHGKAQFIAEIATISAVQHRNLVKLYGCCIEGDNRLLVYEYLENKSLDQALFGENRLSLNWATRFEICLGIARGLAYLHEESRIRVVHRDVKASNVLLDSELNPKISDFGLAKLYDDKKTHMSTRVAGTIGYLAPEYAMRGHLTEKADVFGFGVLALEIICGRPNSDSTLEDEKIYLLEWAWNLHEANSEVELVDEELSEFDEDELKRVTRIALLCTQTSPLQRPPMSRVVAMLSGDIEASSVITRPSYLSDFNFKDATTFKSAAPAFGANSMASTSHSTVSPSTPDNASRPMLHNIIGEGR
;
A
#
# COMPACT_ATOMS: atom_id res chain seq x y z
N MET A 1 -10.55 -30.33 -44.15
CA MET A 1 -10.58 -29.44 -42.96
C MET A 1 -9.97 -30.15 -41.77
N PHE A 2 -10.68 -31.08 -41.11
CA PHE A 2 -10.18 -31.80 -39.91
C PHE A 2 -8.81 -32.49 -40.08
N SER A 3 -8.49 -32.98 -41.27
CA SER A 3 -7.15 -33.52 -41.59
C SER A 3 -5.99 -32.52 -41.43
N GLN A 4 -6.23 -31.22 -41.58
CA GLN A 4 -5.21 -30.18 -41.35
C GLN A 4 -4.93 -29.95 -39.85
N TRP A 5 -5.84 -30.34 -38.97
CA TRP A 5 -5.65 -30.37 -37.51
C TRP A 5 -5.09 -31.70 -37.01
N GLY A 6 -4.61 -32.57 -37.91
CA GLY A 6 -4.02 -33.87 -37.56
C GLY A 6 -5.02 -34.94 -37.09
N ILE A 7 -6.32 -34.70 -37.26
CA ILE A 7 -7.37 -35.60 -36.80
C ILE A 7 -7.44 -36.81 -37.75
N ALA A 8 -7.07 -37.98 -37.25
CA ALA A 8 -7.13 -39.23 -38.01
C ALA A 8 -8.59 -39.62 -38.32
N GLU A 9 -8.84 -40.13 -39.53
CA GLU A 9 -10.17 -40.51 -40.03
C GLU A 9 -10.89 -41.52 -39.10
N SER A 10 -10.15 -42.43 -38.47
CA SER A 10 -10.63 -43.36 -37.44
C SER A 10 -11.10 -42.68 -36.15
N SER A 11 -10.55 -41.52 -35.80
CA SER A 11 -11.04 -40.69 -34.69
C SER A 11 -12.33 -39.97 -35.06
N VAL A 12 -12.52 -39.65 -36.35
CA VAL A 12 -13.76 -39.05 -36.86
C VAL A 12 -14.89 -40.08 -36.94
N ALA A 13 -14.58 -41.35 -37.23
CA ALA A 13 -15.56 -42.46 -37.25
C ALA A 13 -16.21 -42.76 -35.88
N ASN A 14 -15.59 -42.35 -34.77
CA ASN A 14 -16.17 -42.44 -33.42
C ASN A 14 -17.01 -41.22 -33.02
N MET A 15 -17.05 -40.17 -33.85
CA MET A 15 -17.91 -39.00 -33.61
C MET A 15 -19.37 -39.37 -33.88
N ARG A 16 -20.33 -38.70 -33.24
CA ARG A 16 -21.78 -38.97 -33.40
C ARG A 16 -22.36 -38.53 -34.77
N TRP A 17 -21.49 -38.18 -35.71
CA TRP A 17 -21.82 -37.73 -37.06
C TRP A 17 -21.67 -38.89 -38.05
N ASN A 18 -22.69 -39.12 -38.87
CA ASN A 18 -22.72 -40.25 -39.81
C ASN A 18 -21.87 -39.96 -41.06
N LEU A 19 -20.60 -40.34 -41.01
CA LEU A 19 -19.61 -40.14 -42.08
C LEU A 19 -19.59 -41.25 -43.15
N SER A 20 -20.14 -42.42 -42.82
CA SER A 20 -20.14 -43.61 -43.69
C SER A 20 -21.50 -43.89 -44.34
N GLY A 21 -22.49 -43.03 -44.11
CA GLY A 21 -23.86 -43.14 -44.64
C GLY A 21 -24.39 -41.83 -45.20
N GLU A 22 -25.72 -41.66 -45.18
CA GLU A 22 -26.37 -40.45 -45.68
C GLU A 22 -26.05 -39.24 -44.76
N PRO A 23 -25.43 -38.16 -45.27
CA PRO A 23 -25.05 -36.99 -44.46
C PRO A 23 -26.22 -36.32 -43.74
N CYS A 24 -27.42 -36.49 -44.28
CA CYS A 24 -28.69 -35.97 -43.79
C CYS A 24 -29.39 -36.97 -42.85
N SER A 25 -28.67 -37.48 -41.85
CA SER A 25 -29.19 -38.45 -40.88
C SER A 25 -28.59 -38.30 -39.48
N GLY A 26 -29.28 -38.87 -38.48
CA GLY A 26 -28.81 -38.89 -37.09
C GLY A 26 -28.74 -37.51 -36.44
N THR A 27 -27.70 -37.27 -35.64
CA THR A 27 -27.55 -36.05 -34.81
C THR A 27 -27.44 -34.75 -35.60
N ALA A 28 -27.14 -34.82 -36.91
CA ALA A 28 -27.07 -33.66 -37.79
C ALA A 28 -28.43 -33.00 -38.06
N LEU A 29 -29.54 -33.73 -37.85
CA LEU A 29 -30.92 -33.26 -38.08
C LEU A 29 -31.84 -33.38 -36.86
N ASP A 30 -31.40 -34.00 -35.76
CA ASP A 30 -32.23 -34.11 -34.55
C ASP A 30 -32.37 -32.77 -33.80
N SER A 31 -33.34 -32.71 -32.89
CA SER A 31 -33.60 -31.53 -32.04
C SER A 31 -32.65 -31.40 -30.85
N SER A 32 -31.52 -32.13 -30.81
CA SER A 32 -30.54 -31.98 -29.73
C SER A 32 -29.93 -30.58 -29.73
N THR A 33 -29.80 -30.00 -28.52
CA THR A 33 -29.27 -28.65 -28.32
C THR A 33 -27.79 -28.60 -28.68
N PHE A 34 -27.44 -27.66 -29.56
CA PHE A 34 -26.09 -27.50 -30.11
C PHE A 34 -25.01 -27.24 -29.03
N ASP A 35 -25.37 -26.53 -27.96
CA ASP A 35 -24.44 -26.19 -26.86
C ASP A 35 -24.11 -27.37 -25.93
N ASN A 36 -24.67 -28.56 -26.16
CA ASN A 36 -24.43 -29.73 -25.33
C ASN A 36 -23.07 -30.38 -25.68
N VAL A 37 -22.12 -30.29 -24.74
CA VAL A 37 -20.75 -30.83 -24.83
C VAL A 37 -20.70 -32.32 -25.21
N SER A 38 -21.78 -33.08 -24.97
CA SER A 38 -21.91 -34.49 -25.39
C SER A 38 -21.97 -34.72 -26.91
N TYR A 39 -22.05 -33.64 -27.69
CA TYR A 39 -22.04 -33.63 -29.16
C TYR A 39 -20.84 -32.88 -29.73
N ASN A 40 -19.78 -32.68 -28.94
CA ASN A 40 -18.51 -32.11 -29.40
C ASN A 40 -17.56 -33.24 -29.89
N PRO A 41 -16.98 -33.14 -31.10
CA PRO A 41 -17.27 -32.14 -32.12
C PRO A 41 -18.58 -32.47 -32.86
N GLY A 42 -19.28 -31.43 -33.31
CA GLY A 42 -20.68 -31.53 -33.73
C GLY A 42 -20.98 -30.69 -34.96
N ILE A 43 -21.83 -31.23 -35.84
CA ILE A 43 -22.30 -30.59 -37.06
C ILE A 43 -23.83 -30.66 -37.10
N LYS A 44 -24.48 -29.55 -37.43
CA LYS A 44 -25.88 -29.51 -37.88
C LYS A 44 -25.93 -29.01 -39.32
N CYS A 45 -26.82 -29.58 -40.12
CA CYS A 45 -27.01 -29.22 -41.53
C CYS A 45 -28.44 -28.82 -41.86
N ASP A 46 -28.58 -27.93 -42.83
CA ASP A 46 -29.78 -27.87 -43.67
C ASP A 46 -29.66 -28.96 -44.75
N CYS A 47 -30.69 -29.79 -44.85
CA CYS A 47 -30.82 -30.89 -45.81
C CYS A 47 -32.06 -30.74 -46.71
N SER A 48 -32.66 -29.55 -46.77
CA SER A 48 -33.73 -29.21 -47.72
C SER A 48 -33.25 -29.12 -49.18
N PHE A 49 -31.94 -29.19 -49.41
CA PHE A 49 -31.31 -29.10 -50.72
C PHE A 49 -31.39 -30.42 -51.51
N PRO A 50 -31.49 -30.37 -52.86
CA PRO A 50 -31.52 -31.57 -53.70
C PRO A 50 -30.34 -32.52 -53.45
N ASN A 51 -30.56 -33.82 -53.68
CA ASN A 51 -29.55 -34.88 -53.59
C ASN A 51 -28.93 -35.08 -52.19
N SER A 52 -29.69 -34.85 -51.12
CA SER A 52 -29.26 -35.01 -49.72
C SER A 52 -27.97 -34.24 -49.39
N ILE A 53 -27.84 -33.02 -49.96
CA ILE A 53 -26.67 -32.16 -49.73
C ILE A 53 -26.79 -31.49 -48.36
N CYS A 54 -25.93 -31.94 -47.43
CA CYS A 54 -25.73 -31.36 -46.10
C CYS A 54 -25.08 -29.97 -46.22
N ARG A 55 -25.86 -28.89 -46.07
CA ARG A 55 -25.32 -27.53 -45.92
C ARG A 55 -25.09 -27.25 -44.45
N ILE A 56 -23.83 -27.29 -44.02
CA ILE A 56 -23.44 -27.07 -42.61
C ILE A 56 -23.92 -25.68 -42.16
N MET A 57 -24.83 -25.67 -41.18
CA MET A 57 -25.34 -24.48 -40.52
C MET A 57 -24.65 -24.22 -39.18
N GLN A 58 -24.25 -25.27 -38.48
CA GLN A 58 -23.65 -25.14 -37.16
C GLN A 58 -22.46 -26.11 -37.01
N LEU A 59 -21.36 -25.64 -36.43
CA LEU A 59 -20.13 -26.40 -36.21
C LEU A 59 -19.54 -26.13 -34.81
N VAL A 60 -19.47 -27.15 -33.95
CA VAL A 60 -18.64 -27.14 -32.72
C VAL A 60 -17.39 -27.96 -32.96
N TYR A 61 -16.23 -27.43 -32.59
CA TYR A 61 -15.00 -28.19 -32.44
C TYR A 61 -14.21 -27.67 -31.24
N ALA A 62 -14.17 -28.43 -30.15
CA ALA A 62 -13.51 -28.06 -28.89
C ALA A 62 -12.72 -29.25 -28.32
N MET A 63 -11.70 -29.71 -29.06
CA MET A 63 -11.03 -31.00 -28.87
C MET A 63 -9.51 -30.88 -29.01
N ASP A 64 -8.91 -29.81 -28.48
CA ASP A 64 -7.46 -29.60 -28.51
C ASP A 64 -6.84 -29.59 -29.93
N ALA A 65 -7.58 -29.07 -30.94
CA ALA A 65 -7.06 -28.93 -32.31
C ALA A 65 -5.81 -28.04 -32.37
N VAL A 66 -4.78 -28.48 -33.10
CA VAL A 66 -3.49 -27.78 -33.20
C VAL A 66 -3.25 -27.31 -34.63
N GLY A 67 -2.85 -26.05 -34.81
CA GLY A 67 -2.47 -25.48 -36.11
C GLY A 67 -3.28 -24.23 -36.46
N THR A 68 -3.25 -23.78 -37.70
CA THR A 68 -4.01 -22.60 -38.13
C THR A 68 -5.49 -22.92 -38.38
N ILE A 69 -6.34 -21.89 -38.44
CA ILE A 69 -7.71 -22.06 -38.93
C ILE A 69 -7.66 -22.31 -40.46
N PRO A 70 -8.26 -23.39 -41.00
CA PRO A 70 -8.26 -23.67 -42.43
C PRO A 70 -9.04 -22.63 -43.24
N GLU A 71 -8.45 -22.08 -44.31
CA GLU A 71 -9.17 -21.15 -45.22
C GLU A 71 -10.47 -21.75 -45.78
N GLY A 72 -10.53 -23.08 -45.95
CA GLY A 72 -11.74 -23.77 -46.38
C GLY A 72 -12.94 -23.60 -45.43
N LEU A 73 -12.72 -23.27 -44.15
CA LEU A 73 -13.80 -23.01 -43.19
C LEU A 73 -14.64 -21.79 -43.61
N TRP A 74 -13.98 -20.74 -44.11
CA TRP A 74 -14.64 -19.50 -44.54
C TRP A 74 -15.48 -19.66 -45.82
N THR A 75 -15.39 -20.81 -46.49
CA THR A 75 -16.25 -21.15 -47.64
C THR A 75 -17.62 -21.72 -47.23
N LEU A 76 -17.82 -22.02 -45.93
CA LEU A 76 -19.07 -22.54 -45.39
C LEU A 76 -20.09 -21.41 -45.13
N VAL A 77 -20.45 -20.66 -46.18
CA VAL A 77 -21.31 -19.45 -46.13
C VAL A 77 -22.75 -19.69 -45.62
N TYR A 78 -23.12 -20.92 -45.30
CA TYR A 78 -24.39 -21.30 -44.67
C TYR A 78 -24.29 -21.35 -43.13
N LEU A 79 -23.10 -21.21 -42.55
CA LEU A 79 -22.89 -21.20 -41.11
C LEU A 79 -23.65 -20.03 -40.46
N THR A 80 -24.48 -20.37 -39.48
CA THR A 80 -25.11 -19.46 -38.52
C THR A 80 -24.50 -19.59 -37.12
N ASN A 81 -23.87 -20.73 -36.79
CA ASN A 81 -23.18 -20.91 -35.50
C ASN A 81 -21.82 -21.61 -35.68
N LEU A 82 -20.75 -21.01 -35.15
CA LEU A 82 -19.40 -21.55 -35.18
C LEU A 82 -18.75 -21.43 -33.81
N ASP A 83 -18.45 -22.57 -33.19
CA ASP A 83 -17.77 -22.66 -31.90
C ASP A 83 -16.45 -23.43 -32.04
N LEU A 84 -15.35 -22.70 -31.96
CA LEU A 84 -13.97 -23.20 -32.00
C LEU A 84 -13.24 -23.02 -30.66
N ARG A 85 -13.96 -22.83 -29.55
CA ARG A 85 -13.30 -22.67 -28.24
C ARG A 85 -12.51 -23.90 -27.83
N GLN A 86 -11.61 -23.74 -26.87
CA GLN A 86 -10.91 -24.86 -26.24
C GLN A 86 -10.12 -25.70 -27.24
N ASN A 87 -9.28 -25.03 -28.04
CA ASN A 87 -8.25 -25.67 -28.87
C ASN A 87 -6.90 -24.95 -28.71
N TYR A 88 -5.92 -25.30 -29.55
CA TYR A 88 -4.62 -24.66 -29.68
C TYR A 88 -4.47 -24.08 -31.10
N LEU A 89 -5.49 -23.35 -31.57
CA LEU A 89 -5.51 -22.74 -32.91
C LEU A 89 -4.60 -21.51 -32.93
N THR A 90 -3.70 -21.43 -33.90
CA THR A 90 -2.62 -20.44 -34.02
C THR A 90 -2.77 -19.55 -35.25
N GLY A 91 -2.05 -18.42 -35.28
CA GLY A 91 -2.03 -17.49 -36.41
C GLY A 91 -3.18 -16.47 -36.37
N SER A 92 -3.26 -15.65 -37.42
CA SER A 92 -4.23 -14.56 -37.52
C SER A 92 -5.59 -15.00 -38.03
N LEU A 93 -6.63 -14.29 -37.58
CA LEU A 93 -7.98 -14.47 -38.08
C LEU A 93 -8.06 -13.92 -39.50
N SER A 94 -8.51 -14.73 -40.45
CA SER A 94 -8.49 -14.40 -41.87
C SER A 94 -9.54 -13.35 -42.24
N PRO A 95 -9.21 -12.35 -43.08
CA PRO A 95 -10.21 -11.46 -43.72
C PRO A 95 -11.34 -12.21 -44.41
N SER A 96 -11.08 -13.44 -44.90
CA SER A 96 -12.08 -14.35 -45.46
C SER A 96 -13.29 -14.59 -44.55
N ILE A 97 -13.21 -14.31 -43.24
CA ILE A 97 -14.34 -14.44 -42.32
C ILE A 97 -15.56 -13.62 -42.73
N GLY A 98 -15.38 -12.47 -43.40
CA GLY A 98 -16.49 -11.65 -43.90
C GLY A 98 -17.42 -12.36 -44.89
N ASN A 99 -16.96 -13.46 -45.51
CA ASN A 99 -17.78 -14.32 -46.36
C ASN A 99 -18.94 -15.00 -45.60
N LEU A 100 -18.84 -15.13 -44.27
CA LEU A 100 -19.83 -15.81 -43.44
C LEU A 100 -20.99 -14.88 -43.03
N THR A 101 -21.55 -14.12 -43.97
CA THR A 101 -22.53 -13.04 -43.71
C THR A 101 -23.78 -13.47 -42.93
N ARG A 102 -24.10 -14.78 -42.92
CA ARG A 102 -25.20 -15.42 -42.17
C ARG A 102 -24.86 -15.77 -40.70
N MET A 103 -23.63 -15.49 -40.26
CA MET A 103 -23.16 -15.86 -38.92
C MET A 103 -23.97 -15.15 -37.84
N GLN A 104 -24.53 -15.90 -36.90
CA GLN A 104 -25.32 -15.41 -35.77
C GLN A 104 -24.60 -15.62 -34.44
N TRP A 105 -23.85 -16.72 -34.26
CA TRP A 105 -23.06 -16.99 -33.05
C TRP A 105 -21.64 -17.41 -33.44
N LEU A 106 -20.64 -16.64 -33.00
CA LEU A 106 -19.24 -16.85 -33.33
C LEU A 106 -18.37 -16.92 -32.07
N THR A 107 -17.78 -18.08 -31.80
CA THR A 107 -16.97 -18.34 -30.61
C THR A 107 -15.60 -18.88 -31.01
N MET A 108 -14.52 -18.21 -30.59
CA MET A 108 -13.13 -18.67 -30.84
C MET A 108 -12.19 -18.52 -29.63
N GLY A 109 -12.73 -18.21 -28.44
CA GLY A 109 -11.91 -18.00 -27.25
C GLY A 109 -11.18 -19.25 -26.74
N ILE A 110 -10.14 -19.07 -25.93
CA ILE A 110 -9.29 -20.13 -25.37
C ILE A 110 -8.55 -20.87 -26.49
N ASN A 111 -7.68 -20.12 -27.19
CA ASN A 111 -6.87 -20.53 -28.34
C ASN A 111 -5.54 -19.76 -28.38
N ALA A 112 -4.64 -20.12 -29.30
CA ALA A 112 -3.33 -19.52 -29.51
C ALA A 112 -3.29 -18.46 -30.64
N LEU A 113 -4.43 -17.81 -30.96
CA LEU A 113 -4.55 -16.88 -32.09
C LEU A 113 -3.72 -15.60 -31.87
N SER A 114 -3.28 -14.96 -32.96
CA SER A 114 -2.33 -13.84 -32.90
C SER A 114 -2.49 -12.85 -34.06
N GLY A 115 -2.06 -11.60 -33.90
CA GLY A 115 -2.26 -10.56 -34.91
C GLY A 115 -3.65 -9.92 -34.86
N GLU A 116 -3.91 -8.94 -35.73
CA GLU A 116 -5.09 -8.06 -35.62
C GLU A 116 -6.41 -8.76 -36.00
N LEU A 117 -7.52 -8.22 -35.46
CA LEU A 117 -8.86 -8.64 -35.88
C LEU A 117 -9.19 -8.03 -37.26
N PRO A 118 -9.60 -8.85 -38.25
CA PRO A 118 -9.92 -8.36 -39.59
C PRO A 118 -11.13 -7.40 -39.57
N PRO A 119 -11.06 -6.23 -40.26
CA PRO A 119 -12.21 -5.32 -40.41
C PRO A 119 -13.45 -6.01 -41.01
N GLU A 120 -13.24 -7.08 -41.78
CA GLU A 120 -14.28 -7.90 -42.40
C GLU A 120 -15.23 -8.56 -41.39
N LEU A 121 -14.90 -8.62 -40.09
CA LEU A 121 -15.85 -8.94 -39.03
C LEU A 121 -17.09 -8.00 -39.03
N GLY A 122 -16.93 -6.76 -39.48
CA GLY A 122 -18.05 -5.82 -39.66
C GLY A 122 -19.03 -6.18 -40.78
N GLN A 123 -18.73 -7.19 -41.60
CA GLN A 123 -19.61 -7.68 -42.67
C GLN A 123 -20.56 -8.80 -42.18
N LEU A 124 -20.46 -9.20 -40.91
CA LEU A 124 -21.32 -10.20 -40.29
C LEU A 124 -22.63 -9.56 -39.78
N TYR A 125 -23.46 -9.09 -40.72
CA TYR A 125 -24.67 -8.31 -40.40
C TYR A 125 -25.70 -9.06 -39.54
N ASP A 126 -25.74 -10.40 -39.61
CA ASP A 126 -26.63 -11.25 -38.81
C ASP A 126 -26.10 -11.55 -37.39
N LEU A 127 -24.93 -11.03 -36.99
CA LEU A 127 -24.20 -11.48 -35.79
C LEU A 127 -24.88 -11.07 -34.47
N ARG A 128 -25.41 -12.06 -33.75
CA ARG A 128 -26.08 -11.92 -32.43
C ARG A 128 -25.13 -12.09 -31.25
N SER A 129 -24.04 -12.83 -31.44
CA SER A 129 -23.07 -13.15 -30.40
C SER A 129 -21.66 -13.34 -30.96
N LEU A 130 -20.69 -12.71 -30.30
CA LEU A 130 -19.25 -12.89 -30.53
C LEU A 130 -18.58 -13.21 -29.19
N LEU A 131 -17.74 -14.25 -29.13
CA LEU A 131 -17.00 -14.64 -27.93
C LEU A 131 -15.53 -14.96 -28.27
N LEU A 132 -14.65 -14.02 -27.92
CA LEU A 132 -13.22 -14.02 -28.24
C LEU A 132 -12.40 -13.76 -26.97
N ARG A 133 -12.47 -14.71 -26.05
CA ARG A 133 -11.88 -14.69 -24.70
C ARG A 133 -10.51 -15.39 -24.68
N GLN A 134 -9.54 -14.98 -23.86
CA GLN A 134 -8.29 -15.75 -23.67
C GLN A 134 -7.55 -15.93 -25.00
N LEU A 135 -7.30 -14.81 -25.66
CA LEU A 135 -6.49 -14.69 -26.86
C LEU A 135 -5.13 -14.06 -26.48
N PRO A 136 -3.99 -14.60 -26.98
CA PRO A 136 -2.66 -14.06 -26.71
C PRO A 136 -2.52 -12.54 -26.88
N GLN A 137 -1.64 -11.91 -26.08
CA GLN A 137 -1.33 -10.46 -26.02
C GLN A 137 -0.83 -9.81 -27.35
N THR A 138 -0.95 -10.49 -28.48
CA THR A 138 -0.45 -10.06 -29.81
C THR A 138 -1.53 -9.54 -30.74
N ILE A 139 -2.76 -9.35 -30.25
CA ILE A 139 -3.89 -8.78 -31.00
C ILE A 139 -4.01 -7.29 -30.69
N SER A 140 -3.58 -6.44 -31.63
CA SER A 140 -3.73 -4.98 -31.58
C SER A 140 -5.06 -4.48 -32.15
N MET A 141 -5.32 -3.20 -31.90
CA MET A 141 -6.62 -2.53 -31.88
C MET A 141 -7.49 -2.63 -33.15
N VAL A 142 -8.81 -2.58 -32.92
CA VAL A 142 -9.88 -2.60 -33.92
C VAL A 142 -9.87 -1.35 -34.84
N PRO A 143 -10.10 -1.49 -36.16
CA PRO A 143 -10.35 -0.35 -37.05
C PRO A 143 -11.72 0.29 -36.79
N CYS A 144 -11.80 1.62 -36.90
CA CYS A 144 -12.92 2.46 -36.43
C CYS A 144 -14.27 2.33 -37.18
N HIS A 145 -14.55 1.19 -37.83
CA HIS A 145 -15.60 1.03 -38.85
C HIS A 145 -16.45 -0.24 -38.71
N LEU A 146 -16.51 -0.90 -37.54
CA LEU A 146 -17.55 -1.92 -37.29
C LEU A 146 -18.93 -1.27 -37.12
N ASN A 147 -19.59 -1.04 -38.25
CA ASN A 147 -20.95 -0.52 -38.34
C ASN A 147 -21.96 -1.66 -38.22
N LEU A 148 -22.09 -2.24 -37.01
CA LEU A 148 -23.08 -3.26 -36.71
C LEU A 148 -24.47 -2.61 -36.61
N GLU A 149 -25.19 -2.59 -37.73
CA GLU A 149 -26.54 -2.03 -37.84
C GLU A 149 -27.59 -2.99 -37.26
N ILE A 150 -28.69 -2.44 -36.73
CA ILE A 150 -29.56 -3.13 -35.76
C ILE A 150 -30.74 -3.85 -36.44
N CYS A 151 -30.96 -5.12 -36.07
CA CYS A 151 -32.23 -5.81 -36.27
C CYS A 151 -32.95 -5.99 -34.91
N GLU A 152 -34.09 -5.33 -34.73
CA GLU A 152 -34.98 -5.56 -33.59
C GLU A 152 -35.72 -6.90 -33.76
N ASP A 153 -35.27 -7.97 -33.11
CA ASP A 153 -36.19 -9.06 -32.70
C ASP A 153 -35.66 -9.99 -31.59
N TYR A 154 -36.52 -10.16 -30.57
CA TYR A 154 -36.53 -11.15 -29.48
C TYR A 154 -35.22 -11.64 -28.82
N ASN A 155 -34.99 -11.10 -27.61
CA ASN A 155 -34.75 -11.83 -26.35
C ASN A 155 -33.50 -12.71 -26.14
N SER A 156 -32.51 -12.74 -27.04
CA SER A 156 -31.19 -13.33 -26.75
C SER A 156 -30.03 -12.68 -27.52
N PHE A 157 -29.57 -11.52 -27.03
CA PHE A 157 -28.36 -10.85 -27.51
C PHE A 157 -27.23 -10.96 -26.47
N THR A 158 -26.06 -11.44 -26.89
CA THR A 158 -24.90 -11.65 -26.02
C THR A 158 -23.64 -11.16 -26.72
N LEU A 159 -23.28 -9.88 -26.54
CA LEU A 159 -21.98 -9.40 -26.99
C LEU A 159 -20.93 -9.63 -25.89
N VAL A 160 -20.11 -10.67 -26.04
CA VAL A 160 -18.96 -10.90 -25.14
C VAL A 160 -17.72 -10.22 -25.73
N VAL A 161 -17.44 -9.01 -25.27
CA VAL A 161 -16.24 -8.26 -25.68
C VAL A 161 -14.99 -8.93 -25.09
N LEU A 162 -14.42 -9.80 -25.92
CA LEU A 162 -13.11 -9.60 -26.53
C LEU A 162 -11.94 -9.19 -25.63
N GLU A 163 -10.91 -10.04 -25.57
CA GLU A 163 -9.56 -9.64 -25.15
C GLU A 163 -8.94 -8.78 -26.26
N LEU A 164 -8.90 -7.47 -26.03
CA LEU A 164 -8.45 -6.45 -26.97
C LEU A 164 -7.35 -5.61 -26.31
N VAL A 165 -6.10 -5.80 -26.75
CA VAL A 165 -4.99 -4.95 -26.32
C VAL A 165 -5.11 -3.59 -27.03
N GLY A 166 -5.66 -2.60 -26.32
CA GLY A 166 -5.96 -1.28 -26.88
C GLY A 166 -6.04 -0.17 -25.82
N LYS A 167 -5.59 1.04 -26.19
CA LYS A 167 -5.40 2.18 -25.27
C LYS A 167 -6.66 2.96 -24.87
N TYR A 168 -7.82 2.68 -25.47
CA TYR A 168 -9.04 3.46 -25.25
C TYR A 168 -10.29 2.59 -25.37
N LEU A 169 -11.20 2.71 -24.41
CA LEU A 169 -12.52 2.07 -24.46
C LEU A 169 -13.50 2.94 -25.28
N LEU A 170 -13.31 2.95 -26.61
CA LEU A 170 -14.07 3.80 -27.53
C LEU A 170 -15.20 3.03 -28.24
N HIS A 171 -16.42 3.56 -28.13
CA HIS A 171 -17.55 3.34 -29.03
C HIS A 171 -18.01 1.90 -29.36
N LEU A 172 -17.95 1.00 -28.37
CA LEU A 172 -18.69 -0.27 -28.43
C LEU A 172 -20.21 -0.02 -28.26
N LEU A 173 -20.94 -0.02 -29.38
CA LEU A 173 -22.41 0.04 -29.41
C LEU A 173 -23.00 -1.33 -29.00
N VAL A 174 -23.00 -1.61 -27.70
CA VAL A 174 -23.58 -2.84 -27.13
C VAL A 174 -25.05 -2.64 -26.78
N TYR A 175 -25.94 -3.53 -27.22
CA TYR A 175 -27.37 -3.41 -26.91
C TYR A 175 -27.82 -4.29 -25.72
N ARG A 176 -28.14 -3.60 -24.63
CA ARG A 176 -29.12 -3.87 -23.56
C ARG A 176 -28.94 -4.98 -22.51
N THR A 177 -28.58 -6.23 -22.79
CA THR A 177 -28.92 -7.32 -21.83
C THR A 177 -27.75 -8.04 -21.12
N TRP A 178 -26.66 -8.44 -21.80
CA TRP A 178 -25.66 -9.34 -21.18
C TRP A 178 -24.18 -9.01 -21.50
N LEU A 179 -23.67 -7.83 -21.13
CA LEU A 179 -22.20 -7.61 -21.06
C LEU A 179 -21.62 -8.30 -19.81
N GLN A 180 -21.56 -9.62 -19.82
CA GLN A 180 -21.12 -10.39 -18.65
C GLN A 180 -19.66 -10.08 -18.28
N TRP A 181 -18.67 -10.57 -19.04
CA TRP A 181 -17.27 -10.59 -18.58
C TRP A 181 -16.33 -9.91 -19.57
N ALA A 182 -15.59 -8.91 -19.07
CA ALA A 182 -14.52 -8.22 -19.76
C ALA A 182 -13.32 -8.00 -18.81
N SER A 183 -12.97 -9.05 -18.06
CA SER A 183 -11.83 -9.10 -17.13
C SER A 183 -10.52 -9.52 -17.79
N ASP A 184 -9.40 -9.09 -17.23
CA ASP A 184 -8.02 -9.45 -17.64
C ASP A 184 -7.61 -9.02 -19.07
N ASN A 185 -8.12 -7.88 -19.56
CA ASN A 185 -7.92 -7.42 -20.94
C ASN A 185 -7.01 -6.18 -21.06
N GLU A 186 -6.33 -5.78 -19.99
CA GLU A 186 -5.48 -4.57 -19.92
C GLU A 186 -6.17 -3.24 -20.32
N PHE A 187 -7.51 -3.18 -20.30
CA PHE A 187 -8.24 -1.97 -20.71
C PHE A 187 -7.85 -0.74 -19.89
N THR A 188 -7.72 0.40 -20.58
CA THR A 188 -7.25 1.69 -20.04
C THR A 188 -8.23 2.83 -20.34
N GLY A 189 -8.02 3.96 -19.69
CA GLY A 189 -8.95 5.10 -19.71
C GLY A 189 -10.13 4.90 -18.74
N ARG A 190 -11.12 5.79 -18.81
CA ARG A 190 -12.28 5.77 -17.91
C ARG A 190 -13.34 4.76 -18.36
N ILE A 191 -14.05 4.17 -17.39
CA ILE A 191 -15.28 3.41 -17.67
C ILE A 191 -16.33 4.40 -18.25
N PRO A 192 -16.93 4.14 -19.43
CA PRO A 192 -17.84 5.11 -20.04
C PRO A 192 -19.21 5.23 -19.35
N ASP A 193 -19.68 6.47 -19.21
CA ASP A 193 -20.97 6.79 -18.57
C ASP A 193 -22.19 6.15 -19.28
N PHE A 194 -22.10 5.90 -20.59
CA PHE A 194 -23.21 5.35 -21.38
C PHE A 194 -23.62 3.94 -20.96
N ILE A 195 -22.74 3.18 -20.29
CA ILE A 195 -23.03 1.84 -19.76
C ILE A 195 -24.23 1.90 -18.79
N GLY A 196 -24.38 3.00 -18.04
CA GLY A 196 -25.53 3.23 -17.16
C GLY A 196 -26.89 3.33 -17.87
N ASN A 197 -26.94 3.37 -19.21
CA ASN A 197 -28.20 3.30 -19.96
C ASN A 197 -28.66 1.86 -20.23
N TRP A 198 -27.86 0.84 -19.91
CA TRP A 198 -28.20 -0.58 -20.08
C TRP A 198 -28.97 -1.12 -18.87
N THR A 199 -30.16 -0.57 -18.61
CA THR A 199 -30.93 -0.84 -17.38
C THR A 199 -31.36 -2.30 -17.18
N GLN A 200 -31.24 -3.15 -18.21
CA GLN A 200 -31.52 -4.59 -18.17
C GLN A 200 -30.27 -5.44 -17.87
N LEU A 201 -29.09 -4.84 -17.68
CA LEU A 201 -27.84 -5.54 -17.46
C LEU A 201 -27.82 -6.30 -16.12
N GLU A 202 -27.74 -7.63 -16.17
CA GLU A 202 -27.75 -8.48 -14.97
C GLU A 202 -26.36 -8.77 -14.38
N SER A 203 -25.28 -8.67 -15.16
CA SER A 203 -23.92 -8.85 -14.65
C SER A 203 -22.93 -8.01 -15.42
N LEU A 204 -21.90 -7.55 -14.72
CA LEU A 204 -20.80 -6.75 -15.27
C LEU A 204 -19.50 -7.07 -14.51
N ARG A 205 -18.50 -7.65 -15.20
CA ARG A 205 -17.20 -8.00 -14.61
C ARG A 205 -16.03 -7.36 -15.36
N PHE A 206 -15.33 -6.47 -14.68
CA PHE A 206 -14.23 -5.63 -15.16
C PHE A 206 -12.93 -5.78 -14.33
N GLU A 207 -12.83 -6.81 -13.47
CA GLU A 207 -11.62 -7.10 -12.69
C GLU A 207 -10.38 -7.31 -13.58
N GLY A 208 -9.19 -6.92 -13.11
CA GLY A 208 -7.91 -7.19 -13.79
C GLY A 208 -7.54 -6.23 -14.93
N ASN A 209 -8.32 -5.18 -15.16
CA ASN A 209 -8.01 -4.12 -16.12
C ASN A 209 -7.15 -3.00 -15.49
N SER A 210 -6.84 -1.97 -16.27
CA SER A 210 -6.06 -0.78 -15.87
C SER A 210 -6.90 0.50 -16.01
N PHE A 211 -8.16 0.46 -15.55
CA PHE A 211 -9.10 1.57 -15.66
C PHE A 211 -8.70 2.78 -14.82
N GLU A 212 -8.95 3.96 -15.36
CA GLU A 212 -8.69 5.25 -14.72
C GLU A 212 -9.99 5.91 -14.23
N GLY A 213 -9.87 6.84 -13.29
CA GLY A 213 -11.02 7.49 -12.64
C GLY A 213 -11.75 6.54 -11.69
N SER A 214 -13.07 6.76 -11.60
CA SER A 214 -14.02 6.11 -10.70
C SER A 214 -15.13 5.38 -11.46
N ILE A 215 -15.98 4.67 -10.73
CA ILE A 215 -17.23 4.12 -11.27
C ILE A 215 -18.15 5.27 -11.68
N PRO A 216 -18.73 5.26 -12.90
CA PRO A 216 -19.69 6.27 -13.33
C PRO A 216 -20.92 6.38 -12.42
N PRO A 217 -21.34 7.59 -11.99
CA PRO A 217 -22.58 7.77 -11.24
C PRO A 217 -23.83 7.26 -11.97
N SER A 218 -23.78 7.17 -13.31
CA SER A 218 -24.84 6.58 -14.13
C SER A 218 -25.12 5.11 -13.83
N PHE A 219 -24.20 4.38 -13.19
CA PHE A 219 -24.39 2.99 -12.79
C PHE A 219 -25.52 2.80 -11.77
N SER A 220 -25.91 3.87 -11.05
CA SER A 220 -27.09 3.88 -10.18
C SER A 220 -28.40 3.46 -10.89
N LYS A 221 -28.46 3.62 -12.22
CA LYS A 221 -29.60 3.23 -13.06
C LYS A 221 -29.67 1.72 -13.37
N LEU A 222 -28.63 0.94 -13.04
CA LEU A 222 -28.50 -0.48 -13.38
C LEU A 222 -29.26 -1.38 -12.39
N THR A 223 -30.52 -1.08 -12.11
CA THR A 223 -31.29 -1.72 -11.01
C THR A 223 -31.52 -3.23 -11.19
N SER A 224 -31.34 -3.78 -12.40
CA SER A 224 -31.38 -5.24 -12.67
C SER A 224 -30.07 -5.97 -12.36
N LEU A 225 -29.01 -5.27 -11.96
CA LEU A 225 -27.67 -5.84 -11.79
C LEU A 225 -27.61 -6.78 -10.57
N GLN A 226 -27.17 -8.01 -10.82
CA GLN A 226 -27.06 -9.11 -9.85
C GLN A 226 -25.61 -9.44 -9.49
N ASP A 227 -24.65 -9.31 -10.42
CA ASP A 227 -23.23 -9.60 -10.18
C ASP A 227 -22.35 -8.49 -10.78
N LEU A 228 -21.88 -7.59 -9.91
CA LEU A 228 -20.98 -6.48 -10.23
C LEU A 228 -19.57 -6.75 -9.68
N ARG A 229 -18.56 -6.76 -10.56
CA ARG A 229 -17.15 -6.89 -10.17
C ARG A 229 -16.28 -5.89 -10.88
N ILE A 230 -15.54 -5.06 -10.14
CA ILE A 230 -14.57 -4.10 -10.68
C ILE A 230 -13.33 -4.13 -9.79
N SER A 231 -12.15 -4.07 -10.39
CA SER A 231 -10.88 -3.83 -9.68
C SER A 231 -9.97 -2.93 -10.52
N GLY A 232 -9.01 -2.27 -9.87
CA GLY A 232 -7.97 -1.49 -10.52
C GLY A 232 -8.24 0.02 -10.64
N LEU A 233 -9.37 0.53 -10.14
CA LEU A 233 -9.71 1.95 -10.23
C LEU A 233 -8.81 2.86 -9.37
N SER A 234 -8.79 4.13 -9.75
CA SER A 234 -7.87 5.14 -9.19
C SER A 234 -8.46 5.96 -8.04
N ASN A 235 -9.79 6.07 -7.95
CA ASN A 235 -10.56 6.72 -6.90
C ASN A 235 -12.04 6.25 -6.93
N GLY A 236 -12.83 6.58 -5.91
CA GLY A 236 -14.28 6.40 -5.93
C GLY A 236 -14.97 6.49 -4.57
N THR A 237 -16.30 6.45 -4.59
CA THR A 237 -17.20 6.30 -3.44
C THR A 237 -18.21 5.18 -3.74
N MET A 238 -19.02 4.79 -2.76
CA MET A 238 -20.07 3.77 -2.95
C MET A 238 -21.48 4.34 -3.19
N ASP A 239 -21.64 5.66 -3.34
CA ASP A 239 -22.97 6.31 -3.36
C ASP A 239 -23.89 5.79 -4.49
N PHE A 240 -23.29 5.34 -5.59
CA PHE A 240 -24.03 4.80 -6.75
C PHE A 240 -24.78 3.48 -6.47
N ILE A 241 -24.45 2.74 -5.40
CA ILE A 241 -25.07 1.41 -5.17
C ILE A 241 -26.48 1.48 -4.60
N ARG A 242 -26.92 2.65 -4.11
CA ARG A 242 -28.12 2.83 -3.26
C ARG A 242 -29.38 2.09 -3.75
N ASP A 243 -29.63 2.15 -5.06
CA ASP A 243 -30.83 1.58 -5.68
C ASP A 243 -30.60 0.19 -6.32
N LEU A 244 -29.38 -0.36 -6.23
CA LEU A 244 -28.97 -1.63 -6.84
C LEU A 244 -29.37 -2.87 -6.00
N LYS A 245 -30.61 -2.88 -5.52
CA LYS A 245 -31.12 -3.86 -4.53
C LYS A 245 -31.24 -5.30 -5.07
N SER A 246 -31.08 -5.48 -6.39
CA SER A 246 -31.00 -6.79 -7.05
C SER A 246 -29.67 -7.52 -6.84
N LEU A 247 -28.62 -6.82 -6.38
CA LEU A 247 -27.26 -7.37 -6.27
C LEU A 247 -27.20 -8.62 -5.37
N GLY A 248 -26.78 -9.74 -5.98
CA GLY A 248 -26.42 -10.98 -5.31
C GLY A 248 -24.91 -11.11 -5.04
N VAL A 249 -24.07 -10.46 -5.84
CA VAL A 249 -22.60 -10.42 -5.71
C VAL A 249 -22.11 -9.00 -5.98
N LEU A 250 -21.35 -8.43 -5.02
CA LEU A 250 -20.68 -7.15 -5.18
C LEU A 250 -19.19 -7.29 -4.82
N VAL A 251 -18.31 -7.11 -5.80
CA VAL A 251 -16.85 -7.17 -5.64
C VAL A 251 -16.24 -5.85 -6.14
N LEU A 252 -15.90 -4.95 -5.22
CA LEU A 252 -15.27 -3.66 -5.52
C LEU A 252 -13.87 -3.57 -4.92
N ARG A 253 -13.15 -4.68 -4.85
CA ARG A 253 -11.80 -4.76 -4.26
C ARG A 253 -10.74 -4.02 -5.08
N ASN A 254 -9.72 -3.47 -4.42
CA ASN A 254 -8.58 -2.81 -5.05
C ASN A 254 -8.96 -1.66 -6.01
N ASN A 255 -9.80 -0.72 -5.54
CA ASN A 255 -10.32 0.41 -6.33
C ASN A 255 -10.06 1.79 -5.70
N ARG A 256 -9.33 1.85 -4.56
CA ARG A 256 -9.11 3.08 -3.77
C ARG A 256 -10.41 3.82 -3.41
N ILE A 257 -11.49 3.05 -3.19
CA ILE A 257 -12.78 3.61 -2.79
C ILE A 257 -12.67 4.14 -1.36
N SER A 258 -13.18 5.33 -1.11
CA SER A 258 -13.08 6.03 0.17
C SER A 258 -14.45 6.37 0.76
N GLY A 259 -14.46 6.76 2.04
CA GLY A 259 -15.68 7.04 2.80
C GLY A 259 -16.23 5.82 3.54
N PRO A 260 -17.39 5.96 4.20
CA PRO A 260 -18.01 4.89 4.97
C PRO A 260 -18.70 3.85 4.09
N ILE A 261 -18.96 2.67 4.64
CA ILE A 261 -19.87 1.69 4.03
C ILE A 261 -21.32 2.21 4.19
N PRO A 262 -22.08 2.45 3.10
CA PRO A 262 -23.45 2.96 3.20
C PRO A 262 -24.37 2.03 3.99
N THR A 263 -25.25 2.58 4.83
CA THR A 263 -26.24 1.80 5.58
C THR A 263 -27.29 1.16 4.69
N ASP A 264 -27.59 1.74 3.52
CA ASP A 264 -28.54 1.25 2.52
C ASP A 264 -28.20 -0.17 2.01
N ILE A 265 -26.96 -0.64 2.19
CA ILE A 265 -26.56 -2.02 1.88
C ILE A 265 -27.34 -3.08 2.69
N GLY A 266 -27.91 -2.68 3.83
CA GLY A 266 -28.82 -3.49 4.64
C GLY A 266 -30.14 -3.87 3.93
N ASP A 267 -30.50 -3.17 2.86
CA ASP A 267 -31.70 -3.49 2.06
C ASP A 267 -31.45 -4.62 1.04
N PHE A 268 -30.20 -5.04 0.81
CA PHE A 268 -29.84 -5.90 -0.31
C PHE A 268 -30.13 -7.38 0.01
N GLN A 269 -31.42 -7.74 0.03
CA GLN A 269 -31.91 -9.05 0.46
C GLN A 269 -31.35 -10.22 -0.36
N ASN A 270 -30.92 -9.98 -1.60
CA ASN A 270 -30.31 -11.00 -2.47
C ASN A 270 -28.81 -11.21 -2.23
N LEU A 271 -28.12 -10.31 -1.52
CA LEU A 271 -26.66 -10.28 -1.43
C LEU A 271 -26.11 -11.52 -0.73
N THR A 272 -25.33 -12.30 -1.46
CA THR A 272 -24.67 -13.53 -0.99
C THR A 272 -23.19 -13.35 -0.70
N ARG A 273 -22.54 -12.43 -1.44
CA ARG A 273 -21.12 -12.11 -1.32
C ARG A 273 -20.89 -10.60 -1.45
N LEU A 274 -20.17 -10.04 -0.48
CA LEU A 274 -19.63 -8.69 -0.50
C LEU A 274 -18.11 -8.74 -0.33
N ASP A 275 -17.38 -8.11 -1.24
CA ASP A 275 -15.93 -7.98 -1.21
C ASP A 275 -15.52 -6.53 -1.52
N LEU A 276 -15.13 -5.81 -0.48
CA LEU A 276 -14.69 -4.41 -0.51
C LEU A 276 -13.23 -4.27 -0.09
N SER A 277 -12.46 -5.36 -0.16
CA SER A 277 -11.09 -5.40 0.35
C SER A 277 -10.12 -4.51 -0.44
N PHE A 278 -9.01 -4.11 0.18
CA PHE A 278 -7.97 -3.29 -0.46
C PHE A 278 -8.50 -1.94 -0.97
N ASN A 279 -9.21 -1.21 -0.12
CA ASN A 279 -9.71 0.13 -0.41
C ASN A 279 -9.30 1.11 0.72
N ASN A 280 -9.86 2.31 0.70
CA ASN A 280 -9.64 3.39 1.66
C ASN A 280 -10.93 3.66 2.48
N LEU A 281 -11.76 2.63 2.69
CA LEU A 281 -13.01 2.76 3.43
C LEU A 281 -12.75 3.02 4.91
N ASN A 282 -13.57 3.86 5.53
CA ASN A 282 -13.39 4.30 6.92
C ASN A 282 -14.69 4.23 7.74
N GLY A 283 -14.60 4.59 9.02
CA GLY A 283 -15.73 4.56 9.94
C GLY A 283 -16.15 3.15 10.34
N LYS A 284 -17.36 3.02 10.90
CA LYS A 284 -17.86 1.77 11.49
C LYS A 284 -18.47 0.86 10.44
N ILE A 285 -18.38 -0.45 10.66
CA ILE A 285 -19.12 -1.44 9.87
C ILE A 285 -20.62 -1.35 10.23
N PRO A 286 -21.54 -1.16 9.27
CA PRO A 286 -22.98 -1.15 9.55
C PRO A 286 -23.44 -2.50 10.12
N ARG A 287 -24.19 -2.48 11.22
CA ARG A 287 -24.74 -3.70 11.84
C ARG A 287 -25.80 -4.36 10.94
N GLU A 288 -26.46 -3.58 10.10
CA GLU A 288 -27.48 -4.01 9.15
C GLU A 288 -26.90 -5.01 8.13
N LEU A 289 -25.63 -4.85 7.76
CA LEU A 289 -24.89 -5.78 6.89
C LEU A 289 -24.73 -7.17 7.51
N PHE A 290 -24.59 -7.25 8.84
CA PHE A 290 -24.49 -8.51 9.58
C PHE A 290 -25.85 -9.23 9.70
N ASN A 291 -26.96 -8.51 9.49
CA ASN A 291 -28.33 -9.04 9.58
C ASN A 291 -28.86 -9.59 8.24
N LEU A 292 -28.12 -9.44 7.12
CA LEU A 292 -28.56 -9.90 5.81
C LEU A 292 -28.77 -11.43 5.79
N SER A 293 -29.97 -11.85 5.40
CA SER A 293 -30.43 -13.24 5.50
C SER A 293 -29.73 -14.23 4.55
N ARG A 294 -29.10 -13.72 3.48
CA ARG A 294 -28.40 -14.52 2.45
C ARG A 294 -26.90 -14.30 2.41
N LEU A 295 -26.37 -13.29 3.12
CA LEU A 295 -24.95 -12.95 3.07
C LEU A 295 -24.13 -14.08 3.71
N SER A 296 -23.17 -14.60 2.96
CA SER A 296 -22.36 -15.78 3.32
C SER A 296 -20.86 -15.52 3.28
N PHE A 297 -20.42 -14.59 2.45
CA PHE A 297 -19.06 -14.06 2.37
C PHE A 297 -19.06 -12.55 2.56
N LEU A 298 -18.35 -12.09 3.59
CA LEU A 298 -18.11 -10.68 3.88
C LEU A 298 -16.60 -10.44 3.98
N ILE A 299 -16.03 -9.79 2.98
CA ILE A 299 -14.59 -9.56 2.84
C ILE A 299 -14.35 -8.04 2.85
N LEU A 300 -13.87 -7.52 3.97
CA LEU A 300 -13.64 -6.09 4.23
C LEU A 300 -12.16 -5.76 4.52
N GLY A 301 -11.26 -6.74 4.37
CA GLY A 301 -9.89 -6.58 4.81
C GLY A 301 -9.10 -5.52 4.05
N ASN A 302 -8.06 -4.98 4.67
CA ASN A 302 -7.16 -3.97 4.11
C ASN A 302 -7.88 -2.65 3.77
N ASN A 303 -8.47 -2.05 4.80
CA ASN A 303 -9.18 -0.76 4.80
C ASN A 303 -8.79 0.05 6.05
N SER A 304 -9.55 1.10 6.40
CA SER A 304 -9.39 1.92 7.61
C SER A 304 -10.67 1.91 8.47
N LEU A 305 -11.39 0.78 8.50
CA LEU A 305 -12.61 0.60 9.27
C LEU A 305 -12.31 0.54 10.77
N ASN A 306 -13.15 1.16 11.60
CA ASN A 306 -12.94 1.30 13.04
C ASN A 306 -14.19 0.94 13.87
N GLY A 307 -14.07 1.03 15.20
CA GLY A 307 -15.12 0.60 16.13
C GLY A 307 -15.12 -0.91 16.40
N THR A 308 -16.26 -1.44 16.84
CA THR A 308 -16.41 -2.84 17.26
C THR A 308 -17.09 -3.69 16.19
N LEU A 309 -16.92 -5.01 16.27
CA LEU A 309 -17.77 -5.95 15.53
C LEU A 309 -19.21 -5.94 16.10
N PRO A 310 -20.26 -6.14 15.28
CA PRO A 310 -21.63 -6.29 15.78
C PRO A 310 -21.83 -7.52 16.67
N ASP A 311 -22.59 -7.39 17.76
CA ASP A 311 -22.86 -8.47 18.73
C ASP A 311 -23.69 -9.63 18.16
N VAL A 312 -24.41 -9.39 17.08
CA VAL A 312 -25.33 -10.35 16.42
C VAL A 312 -24.96 -10.46 14.95
N LYS A 313 -25.09 -11.68 14.39
CA LYS A 313 -24.98 -11.95 12.96
C LYS A 313 -26.07 -12.91 12.47
N SER A 314 -26.33 -12.88 11.17
CA SER A 314 -27.14 -13.87 10.47
C SER A 314 -26.50 -15.26 10.52
N ALA A 315 -27.35 -16.30 10.54
CA ALA A 315 -26.93 -17.70 10.46
C ALA A 315 -26.37 -18.10 9.08
N SER A 316 -26.60 -17.30 8.04
CA SER A 316 -25.99 -17.48 6.70
C SER A 316 -24.53 -17.02 6.66
N LEU A 317 -24.13 -16.08 7.53
CA LEU A 317 -22.81 -15.48 7.49
C LEU A 317 -21.77 -16.44 8.09
N ARG A 318 -20.96 -17.02 7.20
CA ARG A 318 -20.00 -18.10 7.51
C ARG A 318 -18.55 -17.76 7.19
N ASN A 319 -18.29 -16.73 6.37
CA ASN A 319 -16.94 -16.30 6.03
C ASN A 319 -16.84 -14.79 6.24
N VAL A 320 -16.03 -14.37 7.19
CA VAL A 320 -15.85 -12.96 7.57
C VAL A 320 -14.36 -12.64 7.61
N ASP A 321 -13.91 -11.79 6.70
CA ASP A 321 -12.58 -11.19 6.73
C ASP A 321 -12.70 -9.70 7.06
N VAL A 322 -12.05 -9.28 8.14
CA VAL A 322 -11.90 -7.88 8.54
C VAL A 322 -10.44 -7.54 8.82
N SER A 323 -9.50 -8.33 8.29
CA SER A 323 -8.07 -8.17 8.54
C SER A 323 -7.54 -6.81 8.06
N TYR A 324 -6.42 -6.31 8.58
CA TYR A 324 -5.83 -5.02 8.18
C TYR A 324 -6.84 -3.86 8.26
N ASN A 325 -7.31 -3.59 9.46
CA ASN A 325 -8.24 -2.50 9.78
C ASN A 325 -7.88 -1.88 11.14
N GLU A 326 -8.76 -1.02 11.67
CA GLU A 326 -8.60 -0.32 12.95
C GLU A 326 -9.67 -0.77 13.97
N LEU A 327 -10.29 -1.93 13.77
CA LEU A 327 -11.32 -2.46 14.65
C LEU A 327 -10.75 -2.78 16.04
N SER A 328 -11.57 -2.61 17.06
CA SER A 328 -11.17 -2.72 18.47
C SER A 328 -12.30 -3.23 19.36
N GLY A 329 -12.04 -3.33 20.66
CA GLY A 329 -12.99 -3.81 21.67
C GLY A 329 -13.02 -5.34 21.79
N THR A 330 -14.00 -5.84 22.53
CA THR A 330 -14.19 -7.26 22.83
C THR A 330 -14.78 -8.01 21.65
N LEU A 331 -14.36 -9.26 21.46
CA LEU A 331 -14.92 -10.13 20.43
C LEU A 331 -16.32 -10.64 20.82
N PRO A 332 -17.31 -10.58 19.93
CA PRO A 332 -18.68 -11.03 20.20
C PRO A 332 -18.78 -12.55 20.29
N SER A 333 -19.80 -13.08 20.97
CA SER A 333 -19.90 -14.52 21.29
C SER A 333 -19.95 -15.45 20.07
N TRP A 334 -20.43 -14.95 18.92
CA TRP A 334 -20.52 -15.73 17.68
C TRP A 334 -19.18 -16.09 17.05
N VAL A 335 -18.05 -15.50 17.48
CA VAL A 335 -16.71 -15.89 16.97
C VAL A 335 -16.35 -17.35 17.32
N ASN A 336 -17.09 -17.96 18.26
CA ASN A 336 -16.94 -19.35 18.68
C ASN A 336 -17.91 -20.31 17.94
N GLU A 337 -18.65 -19.85 16.93
CA GLU A 337 -19.55 -20.71 16.15
C GLU A 337 -18.78 -21.76 15.34
N ALA A 338 -19.29 -23.01 15.34
CA ALA A 338 -18.78 -24.05 14.46
C ALA A 338 -18.98 -23.69 12.97
N ASN A 339 -18.02 -24.09 12.14
CA ASN A 339 -18.00 -23.82 10.69
C ASN A 339 -18.00 -22.32 10.32
N LEU A 340 -17.53 -21.46 11.20
CA LEU A 340 -17.21 -20.05 10.90
C LEU A 340 -15.76 -19.93 10.46
N GLN A 341 -15.52 -19.31 9.30
CA GLN A 341 -14.20 -18.86 8.86
C GLN A 341 -14.08 -17.37 9.17
N LEU A 342 -13.12 -17.02 10.03
CA LEU A 342 -12.94 -15.67 10.53
C LEU A 342 -11.48 -15.24 10.43
N ASN A 343 -11.23 -14.07 9.82
CA ASN A 343 -9.91 -13.47 9.75
C ASN A 343 -9.90 -12.09 10.42
N LEU A 344 -9.14 -11.98 11.53
CA LEU A 344 -9.08 -10.82 12.42
C LEU A 344 -7.69 -10.16 12.47
N VAL A 345 -6.73 -10.64 11.67
CA VAL A 345 -5.32 -10.21 11.78
C VAL A 345 -5.15 -8.72 11.48
N VAL A 346 -4.18 -8.09 12.14
CA VAL A 346 -3.85 -6.66 12.02
C VAL A 346 -5.07 -5.77 12.31
N ASN A 347 -5.59 -5.93 13.54
CA ASN A 347 -6.59 -5.09 14.20
C ASN A 347 -6.14 -4.80 15.65
N ASN A 348 -6.96 -4.07 16.41
CA ASN A 348 -6.74 -3.62 17.78
C ASN A 348 -7.70 -4.30 18.79
N PHE A 349 -8.07 -5.57 18.60
CA PHE A 349 -9.04 -6.26 19.46
C PHE A 349 -8.48 -6.55 20.86
N THR A 350 -9.32 -6.42 21.88
CA THR A 350 -8.99 -6.89 23.24
C THR A 350 -9.31 -8.38 23.34
N LEU A 351 -8.27 -9.21 23.24
CA LEU A 351 -8.37 -10.66 23.35
C LEU A 351 -8.48 -11.05 24.84
N GLY A 352 -9.45 -11.91 25.16
CA GLY A 352 -9.57 -12.53 26.49
C GLY A 352 -8.59 -13.70 26.67
N ASP A 353 -8.79 -14.50 27.71
CA ASP A 353 -7.99 -15.71 27.94
C ASP A 353 -8.01 -16.63 26.70
N PRO A 354 -6.88 -16.92 26.03
CA PRO A 354 -6.84 -17.68 24.78
C PRO A 354 -7.41 -19.10 24.88
N VAL A 355 -7.50 -19.63 26.10
CA VAL A 355 -8.05 -20.96 26.41
C VAL A 355 -9.57 -21.02 26.26
N ASN A 356 -10.25 -19.87 26.33
CA ASN A 356 -11.72 -19.76 26.34
C ASN A 356 -12.33 -19.20 25.04
N SER A 357 -11.50 -18.86 24.04
CA SER A 357 -11.93 -18.48 22.69
C SER A 357 -11.81 -19.66 21.73
N GLY A 358 -12.88 -19.99 20.99
CA GLY A 358 -12.89 -21.00 19.93
C GLY A 358 -12.17 -20.57 18.64
N LEU A 359 -11.17 -19.70 18.76
CA LEU A 359 -10.38 -19.14 17.65
C LEU A 359 -9.03 -19.86 17.52
N PRO A 360 -8.44 -19.88 16.31
CA PRO A 360 -7.06 -20.32 16.13
C PRO A 360 -6.09 -19.56 17.05
N SER A 361 -5.19 -20.31 17.69
CA SER A 361 -4.21 -19.77 18.64
C SER A 361 -3.20 -18.84 17.95
N GLY A 362 -2.56 -17.97 18.73
CA GLY A 362 -1.56 -17.03 18.23
C GLY A 362 -2.13 -15.76 17.58
N LEU A 363 -3.45 -15.55 17.58
CA LEU A 363 -4.06 -14.30 17.09
C LEU A 363 -3.46 -13.06 17.78
N GLU A 364 -3.05 -13.17 19.04
CA GLU A 364 -2.36 -12.10 19.77
C GLU A 364 -1.06 -11.67 19.08
N CYS A 365 -0.35 -12.61 18.43
CA CYS A 365 0.86 -12.34 17.67
C CYS A 365 0.59 -11.64 16.34
N LEU A 366 -0.62 -11.82 15.79
CA LEU A 366 -1.05 -11.19 14.54
C LEU A 366 -1.99 -10.00 14.76
N GLN A 367 -2.13 -9.45 15.98
CA GLN A 367 -2.74 -8.12 16.16
C GLN A 367 -1.81 -7.01 15.63
N ARG A 368 -2.35 -5.79 15.48
CA ARG A 368 -1.64 -4.66 14.88
C ARG A 368 -0.32 -4.37 15.59
N ASN A 369 0.74 -4.16 14.79
CA ASN A 369 2.13 -4.02 15.23
C ASN A 369 2.80 -5.30 15.77
N PHE A 370 2.23 -6.50 15.53
CA PHE A 370 2.83 -7.81 15.79
C PHE A 370 3.51 -7.93 17.17
N PRO A 371 2.75 -7.84 18.28
CA PRO A 371 3.32 -7.63 19.61
C PRO A 371 4.11 -8.81 20.18
N CYS A 372 3.96 -10.04 19.63
CA CYS A 372 4.72 -11.20 20.06
C CYS A 372 6.22 -11.06 19.74
N ALA A 373 7.07 -11.27 20.75
CA ALA A 373 8.54 -11.21 20.64
C ALA A 373 9.13 -9.87 20.14
N ARG A 374 8.31 -8.81 20.06
CA ARG A 374 8.77 -7.46 19.72
C ARG A 374 9.72 -6.93 20.80
N GLY A 375 10.90 -6.46 20.39
CA GLY A 375 11.98 -6.06 21.30
C GLY A 375 12.68 -7.22 22.02
N SER A 376 12.34 -8.47 21.71
CA SER A 376 12.97 -9.67 22.28
C SER A 376 13.05 -10.77 21.21
N PRO A 377 13.89 -10.59 20.17
CA PRO A 377 14.02 -11.55 19.08
C PRO A 377 14.47 -12.91 19.59
N ARG A 378 14.03 -13.96 18.90
CA ARG A 378 14.30 -15.37 19.22
C ARG A 378 14.91 -16.11 18.05
N TYR A 379 14.56 -15.69 16.83
CA TYR A 379 14.85 -16.42 15.61
C TYR A 379 15.74 -15.61 14.68
N SER A 380 16.79 -16.23 14.16
CA SER A 380 17.68 -15.62 13.19
C SER A 380 17.19 -15.79 11.76
N ASP A 381 16.35 -16.78 11.51
CA ASP A 381 15.89 -17.23 10.19
C ASP A 381 14.57 -18.00 10.33
N PHE A 382 13.92 -18.27 9.19
CA PHE A 382 12.84 -19.26 9.10
C PHE A 382 12.74 -19.81 7.68
N GLY A 383 12.20 -21.02 7.56
CA GLY A 383 11.76 -21.64 6.31
C GLY A 383 10.35 -22.21 6.48
N ILE A 384 9.57 -22.25 5.41
CA ILE A 384 8.21 -22.79 5.35
C ILE A 384 8.09 -23.64 4.08
N ASN A 385 7.56 -24.87 4.21
CA ASN A 385 7.11 -25.68 3.07
C ASN A 385 5.60 -25.47 2.88
N CYS A 386 5.23 -24.65 1.89
CA CYS A 386 3.88 -24.10 1.78
C CYS A 386 2.90 -25.16 1.26
N GLY A 387 1.92 -25.53 2.09
CA GLY A 387 1.00 -26.64 1.82
C GLY A 387 1.60 -28.04 2.05
N GLY A 388 2.77 -28.17 2.70
CA GLY A 388 3.53 -29.42 2.79
C GLY A 388 4.08 -29.79 4.18
N PRO A 389 4.65 -31.01 4.31
CA PRO A 389 5.33 -31.50 5.53
C PRO A 389 6.68 -30.79 5.77
N PRO A 390 7.32 -30.94 6.94
CA PRO A 390 8.59 -30.27 7.19
C PRO A 390 9.73 -30.94 6.40
N ILE A 391 10.62 -30.14 5.81
CA ILE A 391 11.72 -30.58 4.93
C ILE A 391 12.99 -29.82 5.30
N THR A 392 14.14 -30.51 5.36
CA THR A 392 15.45 -29.85 5.45
C THR A 392 16.07 -29.78 4.06
N SER A 393 16.31 -28.57 3.55
CA SER A 393 16.88 -28.37 2.22
C SER A 393 18.39 -28.60 2.17
N SER A 394 18.93 -28.68 0.96
CA SER A 394 20.34 -28.94 0.61
C SER A 394 21.33 -27.97 1.27
N ASN A 395 20.89 -26.76 1.60
CA ASN A 395 21.62 -25.74 2.35
C ASN A 395 21.53 -25.88 3.89
N GLN A 396 20.97 -26.98 4.40
CA GLN A 396 20.71 -27.29 5.81
C GLN A 396 19.67 -26.40 6.52
N LEU A 397 18.92 -25.56 5.79
CA LEU A 397 17.79 -24.82 6.36
C LEU A 397 16.60 -25.76 6.59
N LEU A 398 15.96 -25.65 7.76
CA LEU A 398 14.68 -26.32 8.02
C LEU A 398 13.52 -25.48 7.48
N HIS A 399 12.80 -26.03 6.51
CA HIS A 399 11.48 -25.57 6.14
C HIS A 399 10.44 -26.26 7.03
N GLU A 400 9.78 -25.48 7.89
CA GLU A 400 8.73 -25.96 8.80
C GLU A 400 7.47 -26.35 8.02
N GLU A 401 6.65 -27.21 8.63
CA GLU A 401 5.42 -27.72 8.01
C GLU A 401 4.34 -26.65 7.93
N GLU A 402 3.64 -26.58 6.80
CA GLU A 402 2.48 -25.69 6.62
C GLU A 402 1.35 -26.48 5.97
N ASN A 403 0.91 -27.53 6.66
CA ASN A 403 -0.13 -28.48 6.22
C ASN A 403 -1.56 -28.12 6.72
N GLU A 404 -1.70 -26.96 7.36
CA GLU A 404 -2.95 -26.50 7.98
C GLU A 404 -4.09 -26.30 6.97
N THR A 405 -5.33 -26.50 7.45
CA THR A 405 -6.54 -26.36 6.63
C THR A 405 -6.99 -24.90 6.59
N LEU A 406 -6.42 -24.12 5.67
CA LEU A 406 -6.83 -22.75 5.41
C LEU A 406 -8.14 -22.70 4.59
N GLY A 407 -8.88 -21.61 4.76
CA GLY A 407 -10.16 -21.34 4.11
C GLY A 407 -10.22 -19.94 3.48
N ALA A 408 -11.40 -19.52 3.04
CA ALA A 408 -11.64 -18.24 2.35
C ALA A 408 -11.46 -16.99 3.22
N ALA A 409 -11.45 -17.15 4.54
CA ALA A 409 -11.14 -16.10 5.52
C ALA A 409 -10.54 -16.76 6.78
N THR A 410 -9.23 -17.01 6.76
CA THR A 410 -8.55 -17.73 7.85
C THR A 410 -7.16 -17.18 8.14
N TYR A 411 -6.67 -17.41 9.36
CA TYR A 411 -5.27 -17.25 9.73
C TYR A 411 -4.79 -18.44 10.56
N TYR A 412 -3.47 -18.60 10.61
CA TYR A 412 -2.77 -19.57 11.44
C TYR A 412 -1.45 -18.99 11.93
N VAL A 413 -0.98 -19.45 13.10
CA VAL A 413 0.34 -19.12 13.66
C VAL A 413 0.97 -20.43 14.10
N SER A 414 2.23 -20.65 13.74
CA SER A 414 2.93 -21.88 14.10
C SER A 414 3.02 -22.05 15.62
N SER A 415 3.05 -23.31 16.08
CA SER A 415 3.07 -23.62 17.51
C SER A 415 4.24 -22.98 18.28
N GLU A 416 5.38 -22.80 17.60
CA GLU A 416 6.54 -22.08 18.13
C GLU A 416 6.42 -20.55 18.09
N ARG A 417 5.47 -20.02 17.30
CA ARG A 417 5.29 -18.60 16.98
C ARG A 417 6.47 -18.00 16.21
N ARG A 418 7.15 -18.82 15.39
CA ARG A 418 8.21 -18.36 14.47
C ARG A 418 7.64 -17.77 13.19
N TRP A 419 6.48 -18.26 12.74
CA TRP A 419 5.81 -17.73 11.57
C TRP A 419 4.29 -17.84 11.69
N GLY A 420 3.57 -17.19 10.78
CA GLY A 420 2.13 -17.35 10.60
C GLY A 420 1.72 -17.13 9.15
N VAL A 421 0.46 -17.44 8.85
CA VAL A 421 -0.14 -17.29 7.53
C VAL A 421 -1.56 -16.73 7.64
N SER A 422 -2.00 -15.94 6.67
CA SER A 422 -3.37 -15.46 6.54
C SER A 422 -3.81 -15.58 5.08
N ASN A 423 -4.98 -16.16 4.87
CA ASN A 423 -5.55 -16.43 3.55
C ASN A 423 -6.95 -15.82 3.44
N VAL A 424 -7.17 -15.09 2.34
CA VAL A 424 -8.42 -14.42 2.01
C VAL A 424 -8.79 -14.66 0.55
N GLY A 425 -10.06 -14.96 0.30
CA GLY A 425 -10.63 -15.12 -1.03
C GLY A 425 -11.21 -16.51 -1.25
N GLN A 426 -12.39 -16.57 -1.85
CA GLN A 426 -13.13 -17.81 -2.12
C GLN A 426 -12.54 -18.56 -3.32
N SER A 427 -12.02 -19.77 -3.08
CA SER A 427 -11.60 -20.74 -4.10
C SER A 427 -12.60 -21.88 -4.26
N ASP A 428 -12.67 -22.46 -5.47
CA ASP A 428 -13.37 -23.72 -5.74
C ASP A 428 -12.58 -24.94 -5.23
N ASN A 429 -11.29 -24.77 -4.92
CA ASN A 429 -10.48 -25.79 -4.24
C ASN A 429 -10.60 -25.61 -2.71
N PRO A 430 -11.37 -26.47 -1.99
CA PRO A 430 -11.61 -26.30 -0.57
C PRO A 430 -10.38 -26.57 0.32
N ARG A 431 -9.30 -27.13 -0.24
CA ARG A 431 -8.05 -27.40 0.50
C ARG A 431 -7.07 -26.23 0.48
N TYR A 432 -7.23 -25.30 -0.46
CA TYR A 432 -6.27 -24.22 -0.73
C TYR A 432 -4.83 -24.73 -0.94
N THR A 433 -4.64 -25.98 -1.34
CA THR A 433 -3.33 -26.58 -1.67
C THR A 433 -3.42 -27.36 -2.98
N VAL A 434 -2.27 -27.49 -3.63
CA VAL A 434 -2.08 -28.37 -4.78
C VAL A 434 -0.80 -29.19 -4.56
N SER A 435 -0.80 -30.41 -5.09
CA SER A 435 0.31 -31.35 -4.98
C SER A 435 0.56 -32.03 -6.32
N SER A 436 1.82 -32.27 -6.67
CA SER A 436 2.22 -33.00 -7.86
C SER A 436 3.20 -34.12 -7.53
N SER A 437 3.09 -35.25 -8.25
CA SER A 437 4.06 -36.35 -8.22
C SER A 437 5.18 -36.21 -9.25
N SER A 438 5.26 -35.08 -9.96
CA SER A 438 6.33 -34.79 -10.92
C SER A 438 7.70 -34.72 -10.23
N GLN A 439 8.75 -35.19 -10.92
CA GLN A 439 10.13 -35.03 -10.47
C GLN A 439 10.69 -33.69 -10.97
N PHE A 440 11.30 -32.92 -10.08
CA PHE A 440 11.86 -31.61 -10.40
C PHE A 440 13.37 -31.73 -10.59
N THR A 441 13.80 -32.02 -11.81
CA THR A 441 15.20 -32.38 -12.13
C THR A 441 16.20 -31.23 -12.06
N ASN A 442 15.73 -29.98 -12.13
CA ASN A 442 16.57 -28.78 -12.14
C ASN A 442 16.85 -28.21 -10.73
N THR A 443 16.63 -28.98 -9.67
CA THR A 443 16.89 -28.58 -8.28
C THR A 443 17.40 -29.77 -7.45
N LEU A 444 18.20 -29.49 -6.42
CA LEU A 444 18.57 -30.48 -5.41
C LEU A 444 17.43 -30.70 -4.39
N ASP A 445 16.51 -29.74 -4.29
CA ASP A 445 15.43 -29.69 -3.30
C ASP A 445 14.07 -30.03 -3.93
N SER A 446 14.00 -31.13 -4.69
CA SER A 446 12.81 -31.48 -5.48
C SER A 446 11.54 -31.66 -4.64
N GLU A 447 11.65 -31.99 -3.35
CA GLU A 447 10.51 -32.22 -2.47
C GLU A 447 9.79 -30.91 -2.10
N LEU A 448 10.50 -29.77 -2.04
CA LEU A 448 9.90 -28.45 -1.78
C LEU A 448 8.91 -27.99 -2.86
N PHE A 449 8.95 -28.59 -4.06
CA PHE A 449 8.09 -28.22 -5.20
C PHE A 449 6.95 -29.23 -5.44
N GLN A 450 6.89 -30.32 -4.67
CA GLN A 450 5.81 -31.32 -4.76
C GLN A 450 4.48 -30.80 -4.17
N THR A 451 4.53 -29.77 -3.32
CA THR A 451 3.37 -29.09 -2.73
C THR A 451 3.42 -27.60 -2.99
N ALA A 452 2.24 -26.96 -3.01
CA ALA A 452 2.12 -25.51 -2.98
C ALA A 452 0.83 -25.06 -2.29
N ARG A 453 0.89 -23.91 -1.62
CA ARG A 453 -0.26 -23.20 -1.08
C ARG A 453 -0.87 -22.29 -2.16
N LEU A 454 -2.20 -22.27 -2.22
CA LEU A 454 -3.02 -21.49 -3.15
C LEU A 454 -3.85 -20.43 -2.41
N SER A 455 -4.16 -19.34 -3.11
CA SER A 455 -5.17 -18.37 -2.66
C SER A 455 -5.98 -17.82 -3.84
N ALA A 456 -7.24 -17.49 -3.59
CA ALA A 456 -8.14 -16.86 -4.55
C ALA A 456 -8.26 -15.34 -4.36
N GLY A 457 -7.38 -14.71 -3.57
CA GLY A 457 -7.40 -13.26 -3.33
C GLY A 457 -6.09 -12.72 -2.77
N SER A 458 -5.80 -13.03 -1.51
CA SER A 458 -4.62 -12.57 -0.78
C SER A 458 -4.07 -13.70 0.08
N LEU A 459 -2.76 -13.95 -0.05
CA LEU A 459 -2.00 -14.87 0.78
C LEU A 459 -0.88 -14.10 1.45
N ARG A 460 -0.88 -14.05 2.77
CA ARG A 460 0.14 -13.37 3.57
C ARG A 460 0.86 -14.36 4.47
N TYR A 461 2.18 -14.31 4.48
CA TYR A 461 3.02 -14.99 5.45
C TYR A 461 3.74 -13.97 6.33
N TYR A 462 3.97 -14.37 7.57
CA TYR A 462 4.63 -13.57 8.59
C TYR A 462 5.81 -14.35 9.15
N GLY A 463 7.02 -13.79 9.11
CA GLY A 463 8.09 -14.18 10.02
C GLY A 463 7.92 -13.41 11.32
N LEU A 464 7.98 -14.08 12.48
CA LEU A 464 7.65 -13.53 13.80
C LEU A 464 8.81 -13.74 14.78
N GLY A 465 9.13 -12.72 15.58
CA GLY A 465 10.22 -12.78 16.55
C GLY A 465 11.61 -12.85 15.93
N LEU A 466 11.78 -12.34 14.71
CA LEU A 466 13.05 -12.31 14.00
C LEU A 466 14.00 -11.25 14.56
N GLU A 467 15.31 -11.48 14.48
CA GLU A 467 16.32 -10.46 14.77
C GLU A 467 16.18 -9.27 13.78
N ASN A 468 16.41 -8.03 14.23
CA ASN A 468 16.30 -6.87 13.35
C ASN A 468 17.57 -6.75 12.50
N GLY A 469 17.43 -6.67 11.19
CA GLY A 469 18.57 -6.61 10.27
C GLY A 469 18.16 -6.82 8.82
N ASN A 470 19.14 -7.01 7.93
CA ASN A 470 18.89 -7.28 6.52
C ASN A 470 18.75 -8.79 6.30
N TYR A 471 17.70 -9.20 5.60
CA TYR A 471 17.38 -10.60 5.29
C TYR A 471 17.31 -10.79 3.78
N THR A 472 17.87 -11.90 3.29
CA THR A 472 17.55 -12.40 1.95
C THR A 472 16.29 -13.24 2.04
N VAL A 473 15.18 -12.71 1.52
CA VAL A 473 13.94 -13.47 1.38
C VAL A 473 14.00 -14.26 0.08
N THR A 474 13.79 -15.56 0.18
CA THR A 474 13.75 -16.49 -0.94
C THR A 474 12.33 -17.00 -1.10
N LEU A 475 11.75 -16.77 -2.28
CA LEU A 475 10.43 -17.23 -2.66
C LEU A 475 10.58 -18.30 -3.76
N GLN A 476 10.02 -19.48 -3.53
CA GLN A 476 10.15 -20.65 -4.41
C GLN A 476 8.79 -21.04 -4.97
N PHE A 477 8.74 -21.22 -6.29
CA PHE A 477 7.51 -21.49 -7.02
C PHE A 477 7.73 -22.61 -8.05
N ALA A 478 6.67 -23.37 -8.34
CA ALA A 478 6.50 -24.12 -9.57
C ALA A 478 5.01 -24.09 -9.94
N GLU A 479 4.68 -23.98 -11.23
CA GLU A 479 3.27 -24.09 -11.65
C GLU A 479 2.87 -25.58 -11.71
N LEU A 480 1.84 -25.93 -10.92
CA LEU A 480 1.42 -27.32 -10.66
C LEU A 480 0.03 -27.66 -11.21
N GLU A 481 -0.76 -26.68 -11.66
CA GLU A 481 -2.10 -26.91 -12.24
C GLU A 481 -2.13 -26.67 -13.75
N ILE A 482 -1.47 -25.61 -14.25
CA ILE A 482 -1.43 -25.30 -15.68
C ILE A 482 -0.34 -26.15 -16.31
N GLU A 483 -0.71 -27.19 -17.06
CA GLU A 483 0.23 -28.12 -17.70
C GLU A 483 0.90 -27.57 -18.97
N ASP A 484 1.90 -28.28 -19.47
CA ASP A 484 2.54 -28.03 -20.77
C ASP A 484 1.86 -28.80 -21.91
N GLY A 485 2.12 -28.38 -23.14
CA GLY A 485 1.64 -29.02 -24.36
C GLY A 485 0.88 -28.07 -25.27
N ARG A 486 0.34 -28.62 -26.36
CA ARG A 486 -0.46 -27.89 -27.35
C ARG A 486 -1.94 -28.20 -27.14
N THR A 487 -2.45 -27.81 -25.98
CA THR A 487 -3.84 -28.00 -25.54
C THR A 487 -4.39 -26.67 -25.05
N TRP A 488 -5.70 -26.47 -25.07
CA TRP A 488 -6.29 -25.23 -24.56
C TRP A 488 -5.99 -24.99 -23.07
N ARG A 489 -5.74 -26.09 -22.35
CA ARG A 489 -5.38 -26.13 -20.93
C ARG A 489 -4.02 -25.48 -20.65
N SER A 490 -3.08 -25.50 -21.58
CA SER A 490 -1.74 -24.93 -21.40
C SER A 490 -1.70 -23.40 -21.55
N HIS A 491 -2.79 -22.77 -22.03
CA HIS A 491 -2.97 -21.31 -22.11
C HIS A 491 -3.34 -20.64 -20.78
N GLY A 492 -3.40 -21.38 -19.68
CA GLY A 492 -3.60 -20.79 -18.36
C GLY A 492 -2.51 -19.75 -18.05
N ARG A 493 -2.91 -18.62 -17.44
CA ARG A 493 -2.01 -17.60 -16.89
C ARG A 493 -2.32 -17.42 -15.41
N ARG A 494 -1.33 -17.63 -14.55
CA ARG A 494 -1.45 -17.33 -13.11
C ARG A 494 -0.64 -16.08 -12.81
N VAL A 495 -1.33 -14.94 -12.67
CA VAL A 495 -0.72 -13.62 -12.51
C VAL A 495 -1.08 -13.02 -11.15
N PHE A 496 -0.08 -12.57 -10.39
CA PHE A 496 -0.29 -11.89 -9.11
C PHE A 496 0.85 -10.91 -8.78
N ASP A 497 0.59 -9.94 -7.90
CA ASP A 497 1.61 -9.05 -7.35
C ASP A 497 2.25 -9.68 -6.10
N ILE A 498 3.53 -9.35 -5.83
CA ILE A 498 4.27 -9.78 -4.65
C ILE A 498 4.81 -8.54 -3.92
N TYR A 499 4.55 -8.46 -2.62
CA TYR A 499 4.97 -7.40 -1.72
C TYR A 499 5.81 -7.98 -0.57
N LEU A 500 6.87 -7.28 -0.17
CA LEU A 500 7.69 -7.56 1.01
C LEU A 500 7.71 -6.32 1.90
N GLN A 501 7.35 -6.45 3.19
CA GLN A 501 7.14 -5.33 4.11
C GLN A 501 6.30 -4.19 3.49
N GLY A 502 5.19 -4.54 2.84
CA GLY A 502 4.30 -3.60 2.13
C GLY A 502 4.85 -2.99 0.83
N SER A 503 6.11 -3.21 0.48
CA SER A 503 6.71 -2.72 -0.78
C SER A 503 6.52 -3.73 -1.91
N ARG A 504 5.92 -3.34 -3.04
CA ARG A 504 5.76 -4.23 -4.20
C ARG A 504 7.10 -4.49 -4.88
N VAL A 505 7.58 -5.72 -4.82
CA VAL A 505 8.84 -6.16 -5.43
C VAL A 505 8.61 -6.78 -6.82
N PHE A 506 7.53 -7.52 -7.01
CA PHE A 506 7.13 -8.04 -8.32
C PHE A 506 5.70 -7.59 -8.63
N ARG A 507 5.50 -7.01 -9.81
CA ARG A 507 4.20 -6.65 -10.36
C ARG A 507 3.85 -7.62 -11.48
N ASP A 508 2.59 -8.03 -11.55
CA ASP A 508 2.07 -8.88 -12.62
C ASP A 508 2.95 -10.16 -12.83
N PHE A 509 3.38 -10.78 -11.72
CA PHE A 509 4.26 -11.94 -11.70
C PHE A 509 3.52 -13.19 -12.19
N ASP A 510 4.06 -13.80 -13.24
CA ASP A 510 3.57 -15.03 -13.86
C ASP A 510 4.63 -16.14 -13.69
N ILE A 511 4.26 -17.21 -12.96
CA ILE A 511 5.16 -18.32 -12.62
C ILE A 511 5.68 -19.02 -13.88
N LYS A 512 4.79 -19.35 -14.81
CA LYS A 512 5.12 -20.11 -16.01
C LYS A 512 6.00 -19.29 -16.96
N ARG A 513 5.68 -18.00 -17.14
CA ARG A 513 6.53 -17.05 -17.88
C ARG A 513 7.90 -16.89 -17.22
N ALA A 514 7.95 -16.79 -15.89
CA ALA A 514 9.19 -16.69 -15.11
C ALA A 514 10.06 -17.96 -15.17
N ALA A 515 9.48 -19.10 -15.53
CA ALA A 515 10.13 -20.39 -15.81
C ALA A 515 10.50 -20.60 -17.30
N GLY A 516 10.41 -19.56 -18.13
CA GLY A 516 10.71 -19.68 -19.57
C GLY A 516 9.58 -20.32 -20.40
N GLY A 517 8.37 -20.40 -19.86
CA GLY A 517 7.20 -20.98 -20.52
C GLY A 517 6.93 -22.44 -20.17
N ALA A 518 7.74 -23.06 -19.29
CA ALA A 518 7.59 -24.46 -18.88
C ALA A 518 6.86 -24.60 -17.53
N SER A 519 5.97 -25.58 -17.45
CA SER A 519 5.31 -26.03 -16.21
C SER A 519 6.21 -27.00 -15.44
N PHE A 520 5.86 -27.31 -14.18
CA PHE A 520 6.64 -28.19 -13.29
C PHE A 520 8.14 -27.85 -13.21
N SER A 521 8.49 -26.59 -13.47
CA SER A 521 9.86 -26.10 -13.54
C SER A 521 10.12 -25.20 -12.33
N PRO A 522 11.05 -25.55 -11.43
CA PRO A 522 11.35 -24.76 -10.24
C PRO A 522 11.86 -23.37 -10.61
N ILE A 523 11.29 -22.34 -10.00
CA ILE A 523 11.83 -20.99 -10.04
C ILE A 523 12.02 -20.44 -8.63
N GLN A 524 13.08 -19.64 -8.49
CA GLN A 524 13.42 -18.94 -7.27
C GLN A 524 13.47 -17.45 -7.56
N ARG A 525 12.96 -16.63 -6.64
CA ARG A 525 13.13 -15.19 -6.62
C ARG A 525 13.68 -14.79 -5.26
N GLN A 526 14.65 -13.89 -5.25
CA GLN A 526 15.33 -13.43 -4.05
C GLN A 526 15.34 -11.92 -4.00
N GLU A 527 14.99 -11.38 -2.84
CA GLU A 527 15.03 -9.94 -2.58
C GLU A 527 15.60 -9.69 -1.19
N THR A 528 16.41 -8.64 -1.04
CA THR A 528 16.90 -8.24 0.29
C THR A 528 15.94 -7.25 0.93
N VAL A 529 15.45 -7.58 2.12
CA VAL A 529 14.52 -6.76 2.89
C VAL A 529 15.07 -6.45 4.27
N GLN A 530 14.74 -5.29 4.82
CA GLN A 530 15.08 -4.95 6.20
C GLN A 530 13.95 -5.39 7.14
N VAL A 531 14.25 -6.29 8.07
CA VAL A 531 13.37 -6.63 9.20
C VAL A 531 13.50 -5.54 10.25
N THR A 532 12.37 -4.94 10.60
CA THR A 532 12.26 -3.96 11.68
C THR A 532 11.07 -4.34 12.56
N ASN A 533 11.14 -4.03 13.87
CA ASN A 533 10.14 -4.47 14.86
C ASN A 533 9.99 -6.00 15.01
N ASN A 534 11.02 -6.77 14.64
CA ASN A 534 11.10 -8.22 14.83
C ASN A 534 10.06 -9.04 14.05
N TYR A 535 9.51 -8.52 12.96
CA TYR A 535 8.63 -9.27 12.05
C TYR A 535 8.97 -9.01 10.58
N LEU A 536 8.59 -9.96 9.73
CA LEU A 536 8.65 -9.86 8.26
C LEU A 536 7.26 -10.14 7.68
N GLU A 537 6.67 -9.21 6.93
CA GLU A 537 5.48 -9.50 6.10
C GLU A 537 5.88 -9.86 4.66
N ILE A 538 5.30 -10.94 4.14
CA ILE A 538 5.35 -11.38 2.74
C ILE A 538 3.90 -11.47 2.26
N HIS A 539 3.52 -10.73 1.22
CA HIS A 539 2.14 -10.68 0.74
C HIS A 539 2.06 -10.94 -0.77
N LEU A 540 1.36 -12.00 -1.16
CA LEU A 540 1.05 -12.34 -2.54
C LEU A 540 -0.42 -11.95 -2.79
N PHE A 541 -0.66 -11.16 -3.83
CA PHE A 541 -1.94 -10.49 -4.05
C PHE A 541 -2.48 -10.66 -5.48
N TRP A 542 -3.71 -11.13 -5.60
CA TRP A 542 -4.40 -11.22 -6.88
C TRP A 542 -5.22 -9.97 -7.20
N SER A 543 -4.70 -9.16 -8.10
CA SER A 543 -5.35 -7.92 -8.61
C SER A 543 -6.58 -8.17 -9.51
N GLY A 544 -6.87 -9.42 -9.87
CA GLY A 544 -7.92 -9.80 -10.82
C GLY A 544 -7.41 -10.28 -12.18
N LYS A 545 -6.08 -10.35 -12.37
CA LYS A 545 -5.42 -10.75 -13.63
C LYS A 545 -5.12 -12.24 -13.76
N GLY A 546 -4.92 -12.72 -14.98
CA GLY A 546 -4.76 -14.13 -15.31
C GLY A 546 -6.08 -14.86 -15.52
N THR A 547 -5.98 -16.10 -15.98
CA THR A 547 -7.12 -16.88 -16.48
C THR A 547 -7.97 -17.45 -15.36
N CYS A 548 -9.19 -16.95 -15.14
CA CYS A 548 -10.02 -17.45 -14.03
C CYS A 548 -10.53 -18.91 -14.18
N CYS A 549 -10.36 -19.54 -15.34
CA CYS A 549 -11.00 -20.82 -15.68
C CYS A 549 -10.18 -21.78 -16.57
N VAL A 550 -8.87 -21.59 -16.69
CA VAL A 550 -7.99 -22.45 -17.50
C VAL A 550 -6.87 -22.98 -16.62
N PRO A 551 -6.66 -24.30 -16.52
CA PRO A 551 -7.38 -25.38 -17.21
C PRO A 551 -8.75 -25.73 -16.59
N ARG A 552 -9.10 -25.14 -15.44
CA ARG A 552 -10.39 -25.31 -14.78
C ARG A 552 -10.81 -24.03 -14.05
N GLN A 553 -12.10 -23.92 -13.71
CA GLN A 553 -12.60 -22.87 -12.83
C GLN A 553 -11.82 -22.89 -11.50
N GLY A 554 -11.39 -21.70 -11.04
CA GLY A 554 -10.61 -21.57 -9.80
C GLY A 554 -9.08 -21.53 -9.98
N THR A 555 -8.54 -21.81 -11.18
CA THR A 555 -7.08 -21.77 -11.44
C THR A 555 -6.58 -20.33 -11.66
N PHE A 556 -6.64 -19.51 -10.62
CA PHE A 556 -6.14 -18.14 -10.58
C PHE A 556 -5.55 -17.80 -9.20
N GLY A 557 -5.05 -16.58 -9.04
CA GLY A 557 -4.49 -16.09 -7.77
C GLY A 557 -3.17 -16.74 -7.36
N PRO A 558 -2.61 -16.39 -6.18
CA PRO A 558 -1.27 -16.81 -5.79
C PRO A 558 -1.13 -18.33 -5.66
N LEU A 559 0.03 -18.80 -6.07
CA LEU A 559 0.56 -20.14 -5.77
C LEU A 559 1.97 -19.91 -5.22
N ILE A 560 2.36 -20.58 -4.14
CA ILE A 560 3.75 -20.60 -3.64
C ILE A 560 4.11 -21.96 -3.05
N SER A 561 5.30 -22.46 -3.36
CA SER A 561 5.78 -23.79 -2.96
C SER A 561 6.56 -23.74 -1.66
N ALA A 562 7.49 -22.79 -1.53
CA ALA A 562 8.25 -22.60 -0.30
C ALA A 562 8.70 -21.15 -0.11
N ILE A 563 8.96 -20.80 1.15
CA ILE A 563 9.45 -19.49 1.59
C ILE A 563 10.63 -19.74 2.52
N SER A 564 11.66 -18.90 2.44
CA SER A 564 12.62 -18.74 3.52
C SER A 564 13.11 -17.31 3.65
N ALA A 565 13.59 -16.93 4.84
CA ALA A 565 14.32 -15.69 5.05
C ALA A 565 15.55 -15.98 5.90
N THR A 566 16.73 -15.68 5.36
CA THR A 566 18.01 -15.87 6.03
C THR A 566 18.71 -14.53 6.26
N PRO A 567 19.44 -14.36 7.38
CA PRO A 567 20.05 -13.08 7.75
C PRO A 567 21.34 -12.85 6.97
N ASN A 568 21.53 -11.62 6.47
CA ASN A 568 22.75 -11.17 5.80
C ASN A 568 23.79 -10.63 6.79
N PHE A 569 23.70 -11.04 8.05
CA PHE A 569 24.51 -10.61 9.19
C PHE A 569 24.76 -11.81 10.11
N ARG A 570 25.71 -11.69 11.06
CA ARG A 570 25.94 -12.72 12.07
C ARG A 570 24.86 -12.63 13.14
N PRO A 571 24.01 -13.65 13.36
CA PRO A 571 22.95 -13.56 14.34
C PRO A 571 23.48 -13.57 15.77
N SER A 572 22.76 -12.91 16.67
CA SER A 572 23.01 -12.94 18.13
C SER A 572 22.06 -13.87 18.89
N VAL A 573 20.96 -14.29 18.26
CA VAL A 573 19.92 -15.14 18.87
C VAL A 573 20.20 -16.64 18.70
N SER A 574 19.66 -17.44 19.62
CA SER A 574 19.92 -18.88 19.73
C SER A 574 19.04 -19.79 18.88
N ASN A 575 18.05 -19.26 18.14
CA ASN A 575 17.00 -20.02 17.43
C ASN A 575 16.19 -20.98 18.32
N THR A 576 16.27 -20.88 19.65
CA THR A 576 15.66 -21.84 20.57
C THR A 576 14.14 -21.60 20.73
N PRO A 577 13.29 -22.61 20.46
CA PRO A 577 11.84 -22.49 20.63
C PRO A 577 11.41 -22.21 22.08
N PRO A 578 10.23 -21.61 22.31
CA PRO A 578 9.65 -21.51 23.65
C PRO A 578 9.40 -22.90 24.27
N SER A 579 10.10 -23.22 25.36
CA SER A 579 9.93 -24.49 26.08
C SER A 579 8.53 -24.64 26.67
N THR A 580 7.76 -25.60 26.15
CA THR A 580 6.40 -25.94 26.62
C THR A 580 6.37 -27.05 27.68
N LYS A 581 7.51 -27.71 27.98
CA LYS A 581 7.55 -28.86 28.90
C LYS A 581 7.85 -28.48 30.35
N LYS A 582 6.79 -28.16 31.11
CA LYS A 582 6.78 -28.36 32.58
C LYS A 582 6.62 -29.86 32.92
N ASN A 583 7.64 -30.67 32.65
CA ASN A 583 7.65 -32.10 33.00
C ASN A 583 7.75 -32.30 34.52
N LYS A 584 6.59 -32.42 35.19
CA LYS A 584 6.48 -32.78 36.61
C LYS A 584 6.74 -34.28 36.85
N THR A 585 7.96 -34.77 36.60
CA THR A 585 8.28 -36.20 36.79
C THR A 585 9.70 -36.47 37.35
N GLY A 586 10.24 -35.55 38.16
CA GLY A 586 11.57 -35.69 38.78
C GLY A 586 11.63 -35.44 40.30
N LEU A 587 10.50 -35.24 40.97
CA LEU A 587 10.44 -34.63 42.32
C LEU A 587 10.10 -35.60 43.46
N ILE A 588 10.35 -36.91 43.33
CA ILE A 588 10.00 -37.91 44.37
C ILE A 588 11.18 -38.85 44.72
N VAL A 589 12.43 -38.38 44.61
CA VAL A 589 13.62 -39.12 45.14
C VAL A 589 14.70 -38.21 45.77
N GLY A 590 14.86 -36.96 45.32
CA GLY A 590 16.10 -36.18 45.57
C GLY A 590 16.12 -35.09 46.66
N ILE A 591 15.17 -35.02 47.60
CA ILE A 591 14.97 -33.79 48.40
C ILE A 591 15.73 -33.69 49.74
N LEU A 592 16.14 -34.79 50.39
CA LEU A 592 16.51 -34.75 51.81
C LEU A 592 17.96 -34.37 52.17
N VAL A 593 18.87 -34.19 51.21
CA VAL A 593 20.31 -33.96 51.48
C VAL A 593 20.85 -32.56 51.09
N PRO A 594 20.43 -31.89 50.00
CA PRO A 594 21.13 -30.68 49.52
C PRO A 594 20.74 -29.35 50.20
N ILE A 595 19.81 -29.35 51.17
CA ILE A 595 19.29 -28.12 51.79
C ILE A 595 20.32 -27.40 52.67
N ALA A 596 21.19 -28.15 53.36
CA ALA A 596 22.20 -27.56 54.24
C ALA A 596 23.27 -26.74 53.48
N VAL A 597 23.74 -27.27 52.33
CA VAL A 597 24.88 -26.69 51.57
C VAL A 597 24.50 -25.37 50.87
N VAL A 598 23.27 -25.25 50.38
CA VAL A 598 22.78 -24.05 49.67
C VAL A 598 22.69 -22.83 50.59
N SER A 599 22.38 -23.03 51.88
CA SER A 599 22.27 -21.95 52.86
C SER A 599 23.60 -21.20 53.07
N PHE A 600 24.73 -21.94 53.12
CA PHE A 600 26.07 -21.39 53.33
C PHE A 600 26.59 -20.64 52.10
N LEU A 601 26.37 -21.19 50.90
CA LEU A 601 26.79 -20.56 49.64
C LEU A 601 26.02 -19.27 49.33
N SER A 602 24.75 -19.19 49.74
CA SER A 602 23.90 -18.00 49.50
C SER A 602 24.38 -16.76 50.25
N LEU A 603 24.89 -16.93 51.47
CA LEU A 603 25.46 -15.83 52.28
C LEU A 603 26.79 -15.32 51.69
N LEU A 604 27.63 -16.22 51.18
CA LEU A 604 28.88 -15.87 50.50
C LEU A 604 28.62 -15.12 49.18
N ALA A 605 27.63 -15.56 48.41
CA ALA A 605 27.23 -14.90 47.17
C ALA A 605 26.70 -13.47 47.41
N LEU A 606 25.90 -13.26 48.46
CA LEU A 606 25.41 -11.93 48.85
C LEU A 606 26.53 -10.95 49.22
N TYR A 607 27.61 -11.43 49.86
CA TYR A 607 28.78 -10.61 50.18
C TYR A 607 29.54 -10.19 48.90
N ILE A 608 29.76 -11.12 47.97
CA ILE A 608 30.46 -10.86 46.69
C ILE A 608 29.60 -9.94 45.78
N PHE A 609 28.29 -10.12 45.75
CA PHE A 609 27.36 -9.30 44.96
C PHE A 609 27.37 -7.83 45.39
N ARG A 610 27.48 -7.54 46.70
CA ARG A 610 27.58 -6.17 47.21
C ARG A 610 28.89 -5.46 46.85
N GLN A 611 29.99 -6.19 46.62
CA GLN A 611 31.23 -5.57 46.09
C GLN A 611 31.19 -5.36 44.58
N ARG A 612 30.61 -6.29 43.80
CA ARG A 612 30.55 -6.17 42.33
C ARG A 612 29.59 -5.07 41.85
N LYS A 613 28.46 -4.86 42.53
CA LYS A 613 27.48 -3.83 42.14
C LYS A 613 28.03 -2.39 42.22
N LYS A 614 29.15 -2.15 42.92
CA LYS A 614 29.79 -0.82 42.99
C LYS A 614 30.78 -0.53 41.85
N LYS A 615 30.90 -1.42 40.86
CA LYS A 615 31.87 -1.31 39.76
C LYS A 615 31.30 -1.55 38.35
N GLN A 616 30.00 -1.86 38.24
CA GLN A 616 29.33 -2.22 36.98
C GLN A 616 28.66 -1.01 36.28
N ASP A 617 28.10 -0.06 37.05
CA ASP A 617 27.37 1.12 36.54
C ASP A 617 28.22 2.06 35.64
N SER A 618 29.53 1.85 35.56
CA SER A 618 30.47 2.64 34.74
C SER A 618 30.72 2.06 33.34
N PHE A 619 30.28 0.84 33.03
CA PHE A 619 30.61 0.18 31.75
C PHE A 619 29.48 0.26 30.72
N ASP A 620 28.21 0.16 31.17
CA ASP A 620 27.04 0.11 30.29
C ASP A 620 26.80 1.40 29.47
N ASN A 621 27.37 2.55 29.89
CA ASN A 621 27.30 3.81 29.14
C ASN A 621 28.31 3.89 27.96
N TYR A 622 29.26 2.96 27.82
CA TYR A 622 30.35 3.06 26.82
C TYR A 622 30.17 2.17 25.56
N GLU A 623 29.31 1.14 25.60
CA GLU A 623 29.09 0.26 24.43
C GLU A 623 28.22 0.91 23.33
N GLU A 624 27.42 1.93 23.66
CA GLU A 624 26.52 2.61 22.70
C GLU A 624 27.26 3.51 21.67
N PHE A 625 28.60 3.60 21.75
CA PHE A 625 29.46 4.45 20.91
C PHE A 625 30.43 3.69 19.97
N LEU A 626 30.18 2.40 19.72
CA LEU A 626 31.05 1.55 18.89
C LEU A 626 30.82 1.65 17.36
N GLY A 627 30.10 2.67 16.89
CA GLY A 627 29.78 2.86 15.46
C GLY A 627 29.99 4.28 14.89
N ILE A 628 30.65 5.18 15.63
CA ILE A 628 30.93 6.55 15.17
C ILE A 628 32.45 6.76 15.07
N ASP A 629 32.96 6.94 13.84
CA ASP A 629 34.40 7.09 13.56
C ASP A 629 35.01 8.38 14.14
N THR A 630 34.20 9.43 14.36
CA THR A 630 34.63 10.71 14.96
C THR A 630 33.97 10.92 16.32
N ARG A 631 34.72 10.65 17.40
CA ARG A 631 34.24 10.91 18.77
C ARG A 631 34.39 12.41 19.12
N PRO A 632 33.30 13.13 19.45
CA PRO A 632 33.40 14.50 19.95
C PRO A 632 34.05 14.53 21.34
N TYR A 633 34.55 15.70 21.75
CA TYR A 633 35.08 15.91 23.10
C TYR A 633 33.99 15.66 24.16
N THR A 634 34.35 15.02 25.28
CA THR A 634 33.41 14.70 26.36
C THR A 634 33.66 15.57 27.58
N PHE A 635 32.65 16.30 28.02
CA PHE A 635 32.64 17.09 29.26
C PHE A 635 32.02 16.28 30.41
N SER A 636 32.45 16.48 31.66
CA SER A 636 31.72 15.96 32.82
C SER A 636 30.44 16.78 33.07
N TYR A 637 29.46 16.16 33.71
CA TYR A 637 28.30 16.87 34.22
C TYR A 637 28.69 17.93 35.25
N GLY A 638 29.75 17.71 36.03
CA GLY A 638 30.30 18.69 36.97
C GLY A 638 30.70 19.99 36.27
N ASP A 639 31.59 19.88 35.28
CA ASP A 639 32.09 21.02 34.50
C ASP A 639 30.95 21.84 33.88
N LEU A 640 29.96 21.18 33.28
CA LEU A 640 28.83 21.87 32.63
C LEU A 640 27.82 22.44 33.62
N ARG A 641 27.61 21.80 34.77
CA ARG A 641 26.77 22.32 35.85
C ARG A 641 27.39 23.60 36.41
N ASP A 642 28.69 23.57 36.69
CA ASP A 642 29.38 24.69 37.32
C ASP A 642 29.53 25.85 36.31
N ALA A 643 29.80 25.55 35.03
CA ALA A 643 29.81 26.53 33.94
C ALA A 643 28.45 27.20 33.66
N THR A 644 27.32 26.58 34.02
CA THR A 644 25.95 27.09 33.76
C THR A 644 25.23 27.60 35.02
N ASP A 645 25.92 27.71 36.15
CA ASP A 645 25.35 28.05 37.47
C ASP A 645 24.18 27.11 37.84
N ASP A 646 24.45 25.80 37.88
CA ASP A 646 23.48 24.71 38.09
C ASP A 646 22.25 24.78 37.17
N PHE A 647 22.47 25.11 35.89
CA PHE A 647 21.42 25.32 34.90
C PHE A 647 20.39 26.37 35.34
N SER A 648 20.87 27.47 35.95
CA SER A 648 20.05 28.58 36.42
C SER A 648 19.12 29.12 35.34
N SER A 649 17.87 29.40 35.72
CA SER A 649 16.88 30.01 34.83
C SER A 649 17.32 31.37 34.26
N ALA A 650 18.24 32.08 34.93
CA ALA A 650 18.83 33.32 34.43
C ALA A 650 19.75 33.11 33.21
N ASN A 651 20.34 31.91 33.07
CA ASN A 651 21.21 31.53 31.96
C ASN A 651 20.44 30.86 30.81
N LYS A 652 19.11 30.72 30.90
CA LYS A 652 18.30 30.03 29.89
C LYS A 652 18.15 30.90 28.64
N LEU A 653 18.69 30.41 27.52
CA LEU A 653 18.63 31.09 26.20
C LEU A 653 17.31 30.82 25.46
N GLY A 654 16.72 29.65 25.69
CA GLY A 654 15.46 29.24 25.07
C GLY A 654 15.07 27.82 25.44
N GLU A 655 13.91 27.37 24.98
CA GLU A 655 13.45 25.98 25.10
C GLU A 655 12.63 25.61 23.87
N GLY A 656 13.12 24.63 23.11
CA GLY A 656 12.41 24.03 21.99
C GLY A 656 11.81 22.68 22.36
N GLY A 657 11.19 22.00 21.40
CA GLY A 657 10.56 20.68 21.60
C GLY A 657 11.49 19.54 22.07
N PHE A 658 12.79 19.79 22.18
CA PHE A 658 13.82 18.82 22.56
C PHE A 658 14.51 19.13 23.89
N GLY A 659 14.18 20.27 24.52
CA GLY A 659 14.65 20.67 25.85
C GLY A 659 15.25 22.09 25.89
N PRO A 660 15.57 22.58 27.11
CA PRO A 660 16.13 23.91 27.32
C PRO A 660 17.61 24.02 26.92
N VAL A 661 17.99 25.21 26.44
CA VAL A 661 19.37 25.60 26.14
C VAL A 661 19.83 26.66 27.12
N TYR A 662 21.03 26.51 27.68
CA TYR A 662 21.63 27.42 28.65
C TYR A 662 22.93 28.02 28.13
N GLN A 663 23.18 29.28 28.45
CA GLN A 663 24.50 29.88 28.35
C GLN A 663 25.39 29.36 29.49
N GLY A 664 26.66 29.13 29.20
CA GLY A 664 27.66 28.85 30.22
C GLY A 664 29.02 29.43 29.86
N THR A 665 29.92 29.48 30.84
CA THR A 665 31.32 29.88 30.64
C THR A 665 32.23 28.78 31.17
N LEU A 666 33.07 28.21 30.31
CA LEU A 666 34.06 27.19 30.69
C LEU A 666 35.21 27.82 31.50
N ASP A 667 35.95 26.99 32.23
CA ASP A 667 37.13 27.39 33.04
C ASP A 667 38.22 28.13 32.23
N ASP A 668 38.28 27.92 30.92
CA ASP A 668 39.21 28.61 30.01
C ASP A 668 38.67 29.95 29.46
N GLY A 669 37.52 30.39 29.96
CA GLY A 669 36.85 31.64 29.59
C GLY A 669 36.00 31.58 28.34
N ARG A 670 35.87 30.42 27.67
CA ARG A 670 35.00 30.28 26.48
C ARG A 670 33.52 30.25 26.88
N VAL A 671 32.74 31.14 26.27
CA VAL A 671 31.27 31.12 26.37
C VAL A 671 30.71 30.02 25.46
N ILE A 672 29.76 29.24 25.97
CA ILE A 672 29.17 28.06 25.32
C ILE A 672 27.65 28.06 25.42
N ALA A 673 27.01 27.36 24.48
CA ALA A 673 25.59 27.02 24.54
C ALA A 673 25.41 25.53 24.86
N VAL A 674 24.74 25.23 25.97
CA VAL A 674 24.53 23.87 26.50
C VAL A 674 23.06 23.46 26.33
N LYS A 675 22.78 22.58 25.36
CA LYS A 675 21.45 22.01 25.07
C LYS A 675 21.24 20.78 25.97
N LYS A 676 20.30 20.86 26.92
CA LYS A 676 19.96 19.79 27.86
C LYS A 676 18.74 19.01 27.34
N LEU A 677 18.95 17.77 26.93
CA LEU A 677 17.87 16.98 26.32
C LEU A 677 16.95 16.34 27.36
N SER A 678 15.65 16.33 27.07
CA SER A 678 14.66 15.62 27.90
C SER A 678 14.66 14.11 27.59
N VAL A 679 15.27 13.33 28.48
CA VAL A 679 15.43 11.86 28.32
C VAL A 679 14.14 11.08 28.62
N ALA A 680 13.04 11.76 28.96
CA ALA A 680 11.74 11.15 29.25
C ALA A 680 11.04 10.46 28.05
N SER A 681 11.64 10.47 26.85
CA SER A 681 11.07 9.81 25.66
C SER A 681 12.13 9.09 24.80
N HIS A 682 11.71 8.00 24.15
CA HIS A 682 12.54 7.28 23.16
C HIS A 682 12.99 8.18 21.98
N HIS A 683 12.24 9.24 21.66
CA HIS A 683 12.58 10.18 20.60
C HIS A 683 13.81 11.02 20.95
N GLY A 684 13.90 11.57 22.17
CA GLY A 684 15.03 12.39 22.60
C GLY A 684 16.38 11.66 22.53
N LYS A 685 16.40 10.34 22.84
CA LYS A 685 17.62 9.51 22.73
C LYS A 685 18.08 9.35 21.26
N ALA A 686 17.15 9.13 20.34
CA ALA A 686 17.48 8.99 18.93
C ALA A 686 18.01 10.31 18.32
N GLN A 687 17.46 11.44 18.76
CA GLN A 687 17.87 12.77 18.31
C GLN A 687 19.28 13.14 18.81
N PHE A 688 19.62 12.82 20.07
CA PHE A 688 20.99 12.98 20.60
C PHE A 688 22.04 12.27 19.73
N ILE A 689 21.76 11.02 19.34
CA ILE A 689 22.67 10.21 18.53
C ILE A 689 22.76 10.76 17.10
N ALA A 690 21.62 11.12 16.49
CA ALA A 690 21.59 11.69 15.15
C ALA A 690 22.33 13.03 15.06
N GLU A 691 22.14 13.90 16.06
CA GLU A 691 22.79 15.21 16.12
C GLU A 691 24.31 15.06 16.26
N ILE A 692 24.80 14.22 17.19
CA ILE A 692 26.23 13.92 17.33
C ILE A 692 26.81 13.32 16.04
N ALA A 693 26.22 12.24 15.53
CA ALA A 693 26.78 11.51 14.39
C ALA A 693 26.80 12.32 13.10
N THR A 694 25.92 13.32 12.97
CA THR A 694 25.89 14.23 11.82
C THR A 694 26.88 15.37 12.02
N ILE A 695 26.79 16.12 13.13
CA ILE A 695 27.57 17.34 13.33
C ILE A 695 29.05 17.08 13.63
N SER A 696 29.42 15.87 14.09
CA SER A 696 30.83 15.46 14.23
C SER A 696 31.49 15.03 12.90
N ALA A 697 30.71 14.93 11.81
CA ALA A 697 31.16 14.50 10.50
C ALA A 697 31.21 15.65 9.46
N VAL A 698 30.68 16.83 9.80
CA VAL A 698 30.56 17.98 8.88
C VAL A 698 31.13 19.25 9.54
N GLN A 699 31.83 20.08 8.76
CA GLN A 699 32.38 21.34 9.25
C GLN A 699 32.39 22.39 8.13
N HIS A 700 31.60 23.45 8.29
CA HIS A 700 31.47 24.53 7.33
C HIS A 700 31.10 25.84 8.04
N ARG A 701 31.43 27.01 7.44
CA ARG A 701 31.28 28.33 8.09
C ARG A 701 29.83 28.66 8.46
N ASN A 702 28.87 28.17 7.67
CA ASN A 702 27.43 28.40 7.85
C ASN A 702 26.71 27.25 8.58
N LEU A 703 27.43 26.41 9.33
CA LEU A 703 26.85 25.39 10.22
C LEU A 703 27.35 25.65 11.65
N VAL A 704 26.52 25.41 12.66
CA VAL A 704 26.92 25.58 14.07
C VAL A 704 27.94 24.53 14.48
N LYS A 705 29.03 24.97 15.10
CA LYS A 705 30.10 24.09 15.59
C LYS A 705 29.73 23.45 16.94
N LEU A 706 29.64 22.11 16.96
CA LEU A 706 29.64 21.34 18.20
C LEU A 706 31.05 21.33 18.80
N TYR A 707 31.19 21.70 20.07
CA TYR A 707 32.42 21.56 20.85
C TYR A 707 32.52 20.19 21.51
N GLY A 708 31.40 19.62 21.98
CA GLY A 708 31.39 18.32 22.64
C GLY A 708 30.03 17.89 23.17
N CYS A 709 30.01 16.82 23.95
CA CYS A 709 28.81 16.31 24.63
C CYS A 709 29.11 15.88 26.07
N CYS A 710 28.06 15.64 26.85
CA CYS A 710 28.14 14.99 28.16
C CYS A 710 27.19 13.80 28.21
N ILE A 711 27.70 12.67 28.71
CA ILE A 711 27.01 11.37 28.83
C ILE A 711 27.33 10.82 30.22
N GLU A 712 26.59 11.27 31.24
CA GLU A 712 26.86 10.92 32.64
C GLU A 712 25.55 10.58 33.38
N GLY A 713 25.39 9.32 33.77
CA GLY A 713 24.11 8.81 34.30
C GLY A 713 22.99 8.94 33.26
N ASP A 714 21.86 9.54 33.66
CA ASP A 714 20.75 9.88 32.76
C ASP A 714 20.95 11.24 32.03
N ASN A 715 22.03 11.97 32.30
CA ASN A 715 22.26 13.26 31.65
C ASN A 715 22.75 13.07 30.21
N ARG A 716 22.12 13.79 29.27
CA ARG A 716 22.52 13.88 27.86
C ARG A 716 22.53 15.35 27.47
N LEU A 717 23.73 15.92 27.31
CA LEU A 717 23.92 17.33 26.96
C LEU A 717 24.79 17.48 25.72
N LEU A 718 24.51 18.50 24.92
CA LEU A 718 25.29 18.90 23.74
C LEU A 718 25.82 20.32 23.95
N VAL A 719 27.10 20.53 23.62
CA VAL A 719 27.82 21.78 23.87
C VAL A 719 28.24 22.38 22.54
N TYR A 720 27.72 23.56 22.23
CA TYR A 720 27.98 24.31 20.99
C TYR A 720 28.76 25.60 21.27
N GLU A 721 29.29 26.19 20.20
CA GLU A 721 29.63 27.61 20.22
C GLU A 721 28.40 28.45 20.62
N TYR A 722 28.63 29.46 21.47
CA TYR A 722 27.62 30.48 21.76
C TYR A 722 27.56 31.48 20.61
N LEU A 723 26.35 31.96 20.29
CA LEU A 723 26.07 32.90 19.20
C LEU A 723 25.20 34.03 19.74
N GLU A 724 25.73 35.25 19.67
CA GLU A 724 25.23 36.39 20.45
C GLU A 724 23.88 36.91 19.95
N ASN A 725 23.65 36.85 18.63
CA ASN A 725 22.48 37.40 17.97
C ASN A 725 21.30 36.41 17.86
N LYS A 726 21.36 35.30 18.62
CA LYS A 726 20.29 34.29 18.77
C LYS A 726 19.81 33.72 17.42
N SER A 727 18.53 33.37 17.31
CA SER A 727 17.92 32.73 16.15
C SER A 727 17.23 33.72 15.21
N LEU A 728 17.19 33.39 13.92
CA LEU A 728 16.73 34.27 12.85
C LEU A 728 15.23 34.60 12.94
N ASP A 729 14.41 33.72 13.50
CA ASP A 729 13.01 34.00 13.83
C ASP A 729 12.87 35.13 14.87
N GLN A 730 13.71 35.12 15.91
CA GLN A 730 13.74 36.19 16.91
C GLN A 730 14.24 37.51 16.32
N ALA A 731 15.21 37.44 15.42
CA ALA A 731 15.73 38.61 14.71
C ALA A 731 14.71 39.23 13.74
N LEU A 732 13.93 38.41 13.02
CA LEU A 732 12.96 38.86 12.00
C LEU A 732 11.58 39.22 12.57
N PHE A 733 11.06 38.47 13.55
CA PHE A 733 9.69 38.64 14.07
C PHE A 733 9.52 38.29 15.56
N GLY A 734 10.61 38.27 16.34
CA GLY A 734 10.54 38.17 17.79
C GLY A 734 10.28 39.50 18.49
N GLU A 735 10.05 39.45 19.81
CA GLU A 735 9.81 40.64 20.64
C GLU A 735 10.97 41.66 20.66
N ASN A 736 12.18 41.22 20.29
CA ASN A 736 13.38 42.06 20.19
C ASN A 736 14.00 41.93 18.79
N ARG A 737 13.26 42.40 17.77
CA ARG A 737 13.72 42.43 16.37
C ARG A 737 15.11 43.06 16.23
N LEU A 738 15.93 42.52 15.33
CA LEU A 738 17.16 43.15 14.89
C LEU A 738 16.89 43.94 13.61
N SER A 739 17.45 45.15 13.51
CA SER A 739 17.35 46.01 12.31
C SER A 739 18.22 45.47 11.16
N LEU A 740 17.83 44.33 10.59
CA LEU A 740 18.49 43.70 9.46
C LEU A 740 18.13 44.44 8.15
N ASN A 741 19.08 45.19 7.60
CA ASN A 741 18.94 45.82 6.29
C ASN A 741 18.91 44.76 5.15
N TRP A 742 18.54 45.19 3.94
CA TRP A 742 18.41 44.30 2.79
C TRP A 742 19.69 43.50 2.49
N ALA A 743 20.85 44.16 2.46
CA ALA A 743 22.13 43.51 2.16
C ALA A 743 22.47 42.41 3.19
N THR A 744 22.21 42.64 4.47
CA THR A 744 22.38 41.62 5.52
C THR A 744 21.39 40.47 5.35
N ARG A 745 20.12 40.74 5.02
CA ARG A 745 19.12 39.69 4.73
C ARG A 745 19.50 38.84 3.52
N PHE A 746 20.05 39.47 2.48
CA PHE A 746 20.53 38.79 1.28
C PHE A 746 21.73 37.86 1.59
N GLU A 747 22.75 38.33 2.31
CA GLU A 747 23.87 37.48 2.73
C GLU A 747 23.44 36.37 3.72
N ILE A 748 22.43 36.60 4.56
CA ILE A 748 21.81 35.55 5.37
C ILE A 748 21.20 34.47 4.47
N CYS A 749 20.39 34.84 3.47
CA CYS A 749 19.79 33.91 2.52
C CYS A 749 20.86 33.10 1.75
N LEU A 750 21.91 33.79 1.26
CA LEU A 750 23.02 33.20 0.53
C LEU A 750 23.90 32.30 1.41
N GLY A 751 24.15 32.67 2.67
CA GLY A 751 24.88 31.86 3.64
C GLY A 751 24.15 30.57 4.03
N ILE A 752 22.83 30.63 4.21
CA ILE A 752 22.00 29.42 4.41
C ILE A 752 22.08 28.51 3.16
N ALA A 753 21.96 29.10 1.96
CA ALA A 753 22.06 28.33 0.71
C ALA A 753 23.42 27.62 0.56
N ARG A 754 24.53 28.32 0.88
CA ARG A 754 25.89 27.75 0.95
C ARG A 754 25.98 26.61 1.97
N GLY A 755 25.39 26.78 3.16
CA GLY A 755 25.34 25.74 4.20
C GLY A 755 24.63 24.46 3.77
N LEU A 756 23.48 24.58 3.09
CA LEU A 756 22.73 23.44 2.56
C LEU A 756 23.40 22.80 1.34
N ALA A 757 23.94 23.59 0.41
CA ALA A 757 24.73 23.08 -0.72
C ALA A 757 25.91 22.22 -0.23
N TYR A 758 26.63 22.68 0.79
CA TYR A 758 27.69 21.92 1.42
C TYR A 758 27.18 20.56 1.98
N LEU A 759 26.08 20.54 2.74
CA LEU A 759 25.49 19.31 3.30
C LEU A 759 24.98 18.32 2.23
N HIS A 760 24.50 18.83 1.10
CA HIS A 760 23.90 18.02 0.04
C HIS A 760 24.93 17.48 -0.97
N GLU A 761 25.95 18.28 -1.29
CA GLU A 761 26.76 18.11 -2.51
C GLU A 761 28.27 18.13 -2.26
N GLU A 762 28.79 18.79 -1.21
CA GLU A 762 30.24 18.96 -0.98
C GLU A 762 30.78 18.14 0.20
N SER A 763 29.95 17.82 1.19
CA SER A 763 30.36 17.05 2.36
C SER A 763 30.63 15.58 2.00
N ARG A 764 31.65 14.97 2.65
CA ARG A 764 32.05 13.56 2.42
C ARG A 764 30.89 12.56 2.57
N ILE A 765 29.90 12.90 3.38
CA ILE A 765 28.66 12.15 3.55
C ILE A 765 27.55 13.14 3.22
N ARG A 766 26.62 12.78 2.32
CA ARG A 766 25.44 13.60 2.04
C ARG A 766 24.50 13.57 3.24
N VAL A 767 24.05 14.74 3.68
CA VAL A 767 23.18 14.94 4.85
C VAL A 767 21.90 15.66 4.43
N VAL A 768 20.74 15.15 4.82
CA VAL A 768 19.45 15.87 4.69
C VAL A 768 19.01 16.34 6.07
N HIS A 769 18.81 17.65 6.25
CA HIS A 769 18.54 18.33 7.52
C HIS A 769 17.13 18.05 8.06
N ARG A 770 16.13 18.08 7.17
CA ARG A 770 14.69 17.81 7.39
C ARG A 770 13.92 18.84 8.23
N ASP A 771 14.60 19.78 8.90
CA ASP A 771 13.96 20.84 9.69
C ASP A 771 14.62 22.21 9.42
N VAL A 772 14.64 22.61 8.14
CA VAL A 772 15.11 23.93 7.70
C VAL A 772 14.01 24.97 7.95
N LYS A 773 14.24 25.91 8.86
CA LYS A 773 13.31 26.97 9.30
C LYS A 773 14.06 28.09 10.03
N ALA A 774 13.42 29.24 10.21
CA ALA A 774 14.05 30.43 10.82
C ALA A 774 14.56 30.18 12.25
N SER A 775 13.82 29.44 13.10
CA SER A 775 14.25 29.11 14.47
C SER A 775 15.51 28.24 14.56
N ASN A 776 15.87 27.57 13.47
CA ASN A 776 17.03 26.67 13.39
C ASN A 776 18.23 27.32 12.70
N VAL A 777 18.13 28.59 12.29
CA VAL A 777 19.28 29.39 11.83
C VAL A 777 19.65 30.35 12.94
N LEU A 778 20.90 30.27 13.40
CA LEU A 778 21.47 31.18 14.41
C LEU A 778 22.37 32.22 13.74
N LEU A 779 22.54 33.38 14.37
CA LEU A 779 23.35 34.49 13.89
C LEU A 779 24.55 34.72 14.82
N ASP A 780 25.77 34.76 14.26
CA ASP A 780 26.97 35.17 15.02
C ASP A 780 27.04 36.70 15.19
N SER A 781 28.05 37.18 15.92
CA SER A 781 28.30 38.62 16.17
C SER A 781 28.48 39.47 14.92
N GLU A 782 28.82 38.87 13.77
CA GLU A 782 28.93 39.52 12.45
C GLU A 782 27.64 39.39 11.62
N LEU A 783 26.57 38.82 12.19
CA LEU A 783 25.28 38.50 11.55
C LEU A 783 25.38 37.43 10.44
N ASN A 784 26.45 36.61 10.41
CA ASN A 784 26.50 35.47 9.49
C ASN A 784 25.56 34.35 9.96
N PRO A 785 24.85 33.67 9.04
CA PRO A 785 23.94 32.59 9.38
C PRO A 785 24.67 31.26 9.64
N LYS A 786 24.24 30.54 10.67
CA LYS A 786 24.68 29.18 11.00
C LYS A 786 23.49 28.25 11.22
N ILE A 787 23.38 27.21 10.40
CA ILE A 787 22.34 26.19 10.48
C ILE A 787 22.59 25.29 11.71
N SER A 788 21.54 25.00 12.47
CA SER A 788 21.55 24.31 13.76
C SER A 788 20.41 23.28 13.89
N ASP A 789 20.43 22.51 14.98
CA ASP A 789 19.44 21.45 15.31
C ASP A 789 19.38 20.27 14.34
N PHE A 790 20.49 19.54 14.24
CA PHE A 790 20.61 18.32 13.44
C PHE A 790 19.92 17.09 14.07
N GLY A 791 19.10 17.27 15.11
CA GLY A 791 18.42 16.17 15.81
C GLY A 791 17.47 15.35 14.93
N LEU A 792 16.98 15.92 13.83
CA LEU A 792 16.18 15.19 12.83
C LEU A 792 17.00 14.74 11.61
N ALA A 793 18.26 15.14 11.45
CA ALA A 793 19.03 14.94 10.23
C ALA A 793 19.22 13.45 9.87
N LYS A 794 19.43 13.18 8.58
CA LYS A 794 19.75 11.83 8.07
C LYS A 794 20.88 11.83 7.07
N LEU A 795 21.80 10.87 7.26
CA LEU A 795 22.83 10.52 6.29
C LEU A 795 22.18 9.80 5.10
N TYR A 796 22.51 10.25 3.88
CA TYR A 796 21.96 9.76 2.62
C TYR A 796 22.95 8.77 1.96
N ASP A 797 22.42 7.73 1.32
CA ASP A 797 23.19 6.72 0.59
C ASP A 797 23.08 6.97 -0.92
N ASP A 798 24.19 7.36 -1.55
CA ASP A 798 24.26 7.76 -2.97
C ASP A 798 23.74 6.72 -3.96
N LYS A 799 23.57 5.47 -3.54
CA LYS A 799 23.01 4.39 -4.39
C LYS A 799 21.48 4.42 -4.48
N LYS A 800 20.80 5.33 -3.80
CA LYS A 800 19.33 5.37 -3.69
C LYS A 800 18.73 6.62 -4.32
N THR A 801 17.60 6.48 -5.01
CA THR A 801 16.85 7.60 -5.61
C THR A 801 16.02 8.40 -4.61
N HIS A 802 15.74 7.82 -3.44
CA HIS A 802 15.13 8.46 -2.28
C HIS A 802 15.34 7.60 -1.03
N MET A 803 15.18 8.18 0.16
CA MET A 803 15.12 7.47 1.43
C MET A 803 13.69 7.41 1.96
N SER A 804 13.10 6.21 2.00
CA SER A 804 11.80 6.02 2.68
C SER A 804 11.99 6.12 4.20
N THR A 805 11.34 7.10 4.83
CA THR A 805 11.46 7.35 6.27
C THR A 805 10.18 7.98 6.83
N ARG A 806 9.90 7.74 8.12
CA ARG A 806 8.82 8.45 8.84
C ARG A 806 8.97 9.96 8.64
N VAL A 807 7.85 10.63 8.35
CA VAL A 807 7.78 12.09 8.24
C VAL A 807 8.11 12.72 9.59
N ALA A 808 9.05 13.66 9.60
CA ALA A 808 9.33 14.56 10.72
C ALA A 808 10.01 15.82 10.18
N GLY A 809 9.74 16.95 10.84
CA GLY A 809 10.05 18.31 10.40
C GLY A 809 8.85 19.22 10.77
N THR A 810 8.99 20.52 10.56
CA THR A 810 7.98 21.52 10.97
C THR A 810 6.93 21.76 9.88
N ILE A 811 5.64 21.76 10.26
CA ILE A 811 4.51 22.09 9.37
C ILE A 811 4.74 23.51 8.80
N GLY A 812 4.41 23.71 7.52
CA GLY A 812 4.76 24.91 6.75
C GLY A 812 6.03 24.76 5.92
N TYR A 813 7.04 24.02 6.42
CA TYR A 813 8.33 23.78 5.73
C TYR A 813 8.45 22.37 5.11
N LEU A 814 7.49 21.48 5.37
CA LEU A 814 7.50 20.10 4.87
C LEU A 814 7.14 20.03 3.38
N ALA A 815 8.05 19.51 2.56
CA ALA A 815 7.81 19.26 1.15
C ALA A 815 6.63 18.28 0.89
N PRO A 816 5.73 18.54 -0.07
CA PRO A 816 4.52 17.74 -0.30
C PRO A 816 4.79 16.25 -0.53
N GLU A 817 5.75 15.89 -1.37
CA GLU A 817 6.08 14.49 -1.65
C GLU A 817 6.64 13.75 -0.43
N TYR A 818 7.37 14.47 0.43
CA TYR A 818 7.90 13.92 1.67
C TYR A 818 6.77 13.73 2.68
N ALA A 819 5.90 14.73 2.88
CA ALA A 819 4.75 14.66 3.76
C ALA A 819 3.74 13.57 3.34
N MET A 820 3.46 13.44 2.04
CA MET A 820 2.46 12.50 1.52
C MET A 820 2.94 11.06 1.36
N ARG A 821 4.25 10.84 1.09
CA ARG A 821 4.78 9.50 0.76
C ARG A 821 5.86 8.99 1.71
N GLY A 822 6.41 9.85 2.58
CA GLY A 822 7.60 9.52 3.37
C GLY A 822 8.88 9.37 2.54
N HIS A 823 8.86 9.77 1.27
CA HIS A 823 10.01 9.72 0.36
C HIS A 823 10.88 10.95 0.60
N LEU A 824 12.00 10.78 1.29
CA LEU A 824 12.94 11.87 1.58
C LEU A 824 14.06 11.94 0.55
N THR A 825 14.33 13.13 0.05
CA THR A 825 15.50 13.51 -0.74
C THR A 825 16.05 14.84 -0.22
N GLU A 826 17.22 15.26 -0.69
CA GLU A 826 17.75 16.61 -0.45
C GLU A 826 16.78 17.71 -0.90
N LYS A 827 15.89 17.42 -1.88
CA LYS A 827 14.84 18.34 -2.34
C LYS A 827 13.77 18.66 -1.29
N ALA A 828 13.72 17.95 -0.16
CA ALA A 828 12.89 18.33 0.97
C ALA A 828 13.46 19.56 1.70
N ASP A 829 14.79 19.63 1.87
CA ASP A 829 15.46 20.81 2.44
C ASP A 829 15.40 22.00 1.46
N VAL A 830 15.49 21.76 0.15
CA VAL A 830 15.31 22.80 -0.89
C VAL A 830 13.93 23.47 -0.74
N PHE A 831 12.88 22.69 -0.48
CA PHE A 831 11.53 23.23 -0.25
C PHE A 831 11.48 24.08 1.02
N GLY A 832 12.03 23.58 2.13
CA GLY A 832 12.11 24.33 3.40
C GLY A 832 12.92 25.62 3.28
N PHE A 833 14.01 25.60 2.51
CA PHE A 833 14.78 26.80 2.16
C PHE A 833 13.94 27.80 1.36
N GLY A 834 13.13 27.35 0.39
CA GLY A 834 12.25 28.24 -0.37
C GLY A 834 11.24 28.97 0.51
N VAL A 835 10.64 28.28 1.49
CA VAL A 835 9.75 28.92 2.49
C VAL A 835 10.53 29.90 3.38
N LEU A 836 11.69 29.50 3.88
CA LEU A 836 12.55 30.35 4.72
C LEU A 836 13.05 31.61 3.98
N ALA A 837 13.33 31.54 2.68
CA ALA A 837 13.71 32.69 1.87
C ALA A 837 12.57 33.72 1.79
N LEU A 838 11.31 33.29 1.73
CA LEU A 838 10.16 34.20 1.82
C LEU A 838 10.03 34.83 3.21
N GLU A 839 10.28 34.09 4.30
CA GLU A 839 10.28 34.64 5.67
C GLU A 839 11.33 35.74 5.85
N ILE A 840 12.51 35.56 5.26
CA ILE A 840 13.60 36.56 5.27
C ILE A 840 13.19 37.84 4.54
N ILE A 841 12.58 37.72 3.36
CA ILE A 841 12.08 38.87 2.57
C ILE A 841 11.00 39.64 3.33
N CYS A 842 10.00 38.91 3.84
CA CYS A 842 8.75 39.48 4.36
C CYS A 842 8.82 39.85 5.84
N GLY A 843 9.87 39.43 6.56
CA GLY A 843 10.01 39.66 8.00
C GLY A 843 8.92 39.03 8.86
N ARG A 844 8.16 38.05 8.34
CA ARG A 844 6.99 37.45 8.99
C ARG A 844 7.03 35.92 8.90
N PRO A 845 6.40 35.18 9.84
CA PRO A 845 6.35 33.72 9.79
C PRO A 845 5.54 33.21 8.58
N ASN A 846 5.82 31.98 8.16
CA ASN A 846 5.17 31.29 7.04
C ASN A 846 3.64 31.16 7.16
N SER A 847 3.09 31.26 8.38
CA SER A 847 1.66 31.36 8.63
C SER A 847 1.37 32.32 9.78
N ASP A 848 0.39 33.20 9.60
CA ASP A 848 -0.08 34.15 10.61
C ASP A 848 -1.60 34.33 10.48
N SER A 849 -2.34 33.83 11.48
CA SER A 849 -3.80 33.88 11.51
C SER A 849 -4.39 35.20 11.99
N THR A 850 -3.56 36.22 12.26
CA THR A 850 -4.00 37.57 12.62
C THR A 850 -4.19 38.48 11.39
N LEU A 851 -3.71 38.05 10.23
CA LEU A 851 -3.78 38.78 8.97
C LEU A 851 -5.03 38.41 8.15
N GLU A 852 -5.32 39.21 7.12
CA GLU A 852 -6.44 38.98 6.19
C GLU A 852 -6.34 37.61 5.50
N ASP A 853 -7.48 36.99 5.17
CA ASP A 853 -7.57 35.61 4.67
C ASP A 853 -6.58 35.29 3.52
N GLU A 854 -6.39 36.22 2.58
CA GLU A 854 -5.48 36.10 1.43
C GLU A 854 -3.98 36.19 1.79
N LYS A 855 -3.66 36.66 3.01
CA LYS A 855 -2.29 36.85 3.52
C LYS A 855 -1.90 35.84 4.60
N ILE A 856 -2.83 35.01 5.10
CA ILE A 856 -2.57 34.06 6.21
C ILE A 856 -1.39 33.13 5.90
N TYR A 857 -1.33 32.56 4.69
CA TYR A 857 -0.26 31.66 4.27
C TYR A 857 0.74 32.37 3.36
N LEU A 858 1.98 32.49 3.84
CA LEU A 858 3.04 33.26 3.19
C LEU A 858 3.34 32.81 1.75
N LEU A 859 3.40 31.49 1.54
CA LEU A 859 3.71 30.91 0.23
C LEU A 859 2.58 31.16 -0.79
N GLU A 860 1.33 31.15 -0.36
CA GLU A 860 0.18 31.45 -1.24
C GLU A 860 0.13 32.93 -1.61
N TRP A 861 0.35 33.81 -0.64
CA TRP A 861 0.44 35.25 -0.87
C TRP A 861 1.58 35.61 -1.83
N ALA A 862 2.76 35.00 -1.67
CA ALA A 862 3.89 35.19 -2.58
C ALA A 862 3.61 34.70 -4.02
N TRP A 863 2.84 33.61 -4.17
CA TRP A 863 2.39 33.16 -5.49
C TRP A 863 1.40 34.14 -6.13
N ASN A 864 0.43 34.66 -5.37
CA ASN A 864 -0.53 35.64 -5.88
C ASN A 864 0.17 36.94 -6.33
N LEU A 865 1.14 37.44 -5.54
CA LEU A 865 1.92 38.64 -5.90
C LEU A 865 2.84 38.43 -7.11
N HIS A 866 3.43 37.23 -7.26
CA HIS A 866 4.23 36.90 -8.45
C HIS A 866 3.37 36.81 -9.72
N GLU A 867 2.19 36.19 -9.66
CA GLU A 867 1.24 36.17 -10.79
C GLU A 867 0.75 37.58 -11.16
N ALA A 868 0.70 38.51 -10.19
CA ALA A 868 0.40 39.92 -10.38
C ALA A 868 1.61 40.79 -10.80
N ASN A 869 2.83 40.23 -10.93
CA ASN A 869 4.10 40.98 -11.11
C ASN A 869 4.28 42.12 -10.09
N SER A 870 3.86 41.86 -8.85
CA SER A 870 3.81 42.82 -7.73
C SER A 870 4.66 42.31 -6.55
N GLU A 871 5.76 41.62 -6.83
CA GLU A 871 6.65 41.01 -5.81
C GLU A 871 7.28 42.03 -4.86
N VAL A 872 7.28 43.31 -5.21
CA VAL A 872 7.73 44.42 -4.34
C VAL A 872 6.85 44.54 -3.08
N GLU A 873 5.59 44.11 -3.13
CA GLU A 873 4.69 44.08 -1.96
C GLU A 873 5.04 42.96 -0.95
N LEU A 874 5.97 42.05 -1.27
CA LEU A 874 6.47 41.06 -0.30
C LEU A 874 7.43 41.66 0.73
N VAL A 875 8.02 42.82 0.46
CA VAL A 875 9.07 43.37 1.31
C VAL A 875 8.53 43.75 2.68
N ASP A 876 9.25 43.38 3.73
CA ASP A 876 9.03 43.84 5.11
C ASP A 876 8.93 45.38 5.17
N GLU A 877 7.85 45.90 5.75
CA GLU A 877 7.56 47.34 5.85
C GLU A 877 8.66 48.14 6.59
N GLU A 878 9.51 47.47 7.39
CA GLU A 878 10.67 48.09 8.05
C GLU A 878 11.88 48.34 7.10
N LEU A 879 11.88 47.79 5.88
CA LEU A 879 12.97 47.99 4.90
C LEU A 879 12.74 49.22 4.01
N SER A 880 13.33 50.34 4.39
CA SER A 880 13.25 51.60 3.61
C SER A 880 14.08 51.62 2.33
N GLU A 881 15.10 50.77 2.21
CA GLU A 881 15.99 50.67 1.05
C GLU A 881 16.33 49.20 0.76
N PHE A 882 16.12 48.76 -0.48
CA PHE A 882 16.41 47.42 -0.98
C PHE A 882 16.65 47.45 -2.50
N ASP A 883 17.30 46.43 -3.04
CA ASP A 883 17.48 46.27 -4.49
C ASP A 883 16.31 45.45 -5.08
N GLU A 884 15.54 46.06 -5.99
CA GLU A 884 14.38 45.42 -6.62
C GLU A 884 14.73 44.19 -7.47
N ASP A 885 15.91 44.17 -8.10
CA ASP A 885 16.35 43.09 -8.99
C ASP A 885 16.95 41.92 -8.21
N GLU A 886 17.56 42.17 -7.06
CA GLU A 886 17.86 41.14 -6.06
C GLU A 886 16.57 40.58 -5.46
N LEU A 887 15.64 41.44 -5.02
CA LEU A 887 14.36 41.00 -4.45
C LEU A 887 13.60 40.05 -5.37
N LYS A 888 13.30 40.49 -6.60
CA LYS A 888 12.56 39.69 -7.60
C LYS A 888 13.28 38.36 -7.88
N ARG A 889 14.62 38.36 -7.86
CA ARG A 889 15.46 37.16 -8.02
C ARG A 889 15.33 36.20 -6.84
N VAL A 890 15.44 36.67 -5.59
CA VAL A 890 15.28 35.81 -4.40
C VAL A 890 13.85 35.25 -4.34
N THR A 891 12.81 36.07 -4.55
CA THR A 891 11.41 35.61 -4.62
C THR A 891 11.25 34.52 -5.67
N ARG A 892 11.71 34.75 -6.90
CA ARG A 892 11.60 33.77 -8.00
C ARG A 892 12.36 32.48 -7.73
N ILE A 893 13.51 32.54 -7.06
CA ILE A 893 14.27 31.37 -6.60
C ILE A 893 13.46 30.61 -5.53
N ALA A 894 12.84 31.30 -4.57
CA ALA A 894 12.00 30.69 -3.54
C ALA A 894 10.79 29.95 -4.12
N LEU A 895 10.10 30.53 -5.11
CA LEU A 895 8.97 29.92 -5.82
C LEU A 895 9.39 28.72 -6.70
N LEU A 896 10.62 28.73 -7.24
CA LEU A 896 11.21 27.59 -7.94
C LEU A 896 11.60 26.46 -6.97
N CYS A 897 12.12 26.80 -5.79
CA CYS A 897 12.44 25.85 -4.72
C CYS A 897 11.20 25.18 -4.11
N THR A 898 10.00 25.77 -4.23
CA THR A 898 8.74 25.24 -3.67
C THR A 898 7.85 24.49 -4.67
N GLN A 899 8.32 24.18 -5.88
CA GLN A 899 7.53 23.43 -6.88
C GLN A 899 7.01 22.08 -6.36
N THR A 900 5.82 21.65 -6.81
CA THR A 900 5.21 20.36 -6.38
C THR A 900 6.12 19.17 -6.68
N SER A 901 6.77 19.15 -7.84
CA SER A 901 7.68 18.06 -8.21
C SER A 901 9.09 18.31 -7.68
N PRO A 902 9.71 17.37 -6.93
CA PRO A 902 11.10 17.50 -6.49
C PRO A 902 12.09 17.50 -7.67
N LEU A 903 11.68 17.01 -8.84
CA LEU A 903 12.49 17.05 -10.07
C LEU A 903 12.56 18.46 -10.70
N GLN A 904 11.59 19.33 -10.41
CA GLN A 904 11.58 20.73 -10.89
C GLN A 904 12.38 21.67 -9.98
N ARG A 905 12.57 21.30 -8.71
CA ARG A 905 13.37 22.08 -7.76
C ARG A 905 14.86 22.00 -8.10
N PRO A 906 15.63 23.10 -8.03
CA PRO A 906 17.08 23.10 -8.25
C PRO A 906 17.82 22.31 -7.15
N PRO A 907 19.04 21.83 -7.39
CA PRO A 907 19.99 21.50 -6.32
C PRO A 907 20.48 22.78 -5.64
N MET A 908 20.95 22.71 -4.39
CA MET A 908 21.31 23.89 -3.61
C MET A 908 22.56 24.60 -4.15
N SER A 909 23.51 23.89 -4.76
CA SER A 909 24.62 24.49 -5.51
C SER A 909 24.14 25.44 -6.61
N ARG A 910 23.08 25.05 -7.34
CA ARG A 910 22.45 25.90 -8.36
C ARG A 910 21.67 27.07 -7.74
N VAL A 911 21.08 26.89 -6.56
CA VAL A 911 20.47 28.01 -5.80
C VAL A 911 21.53 29.06 -5.45
N VAL A 912 22.69 28.64 -4.94
CA VAL A 912 23.82 29.54 -4.64
C VAL A 912 24.29 30.30 -5.90
N ALA A 913 24.41 29.62 -7.05
CA ALA A 913 24.79 30.25 -8.31
C ALA A 913 23.73 31.24 -8.83
N MET A 914 22.44 30.93 -8.69
CA MET A 914 21.35 31.84 -9.09
C MET A 914 21.24 33.07 -8.17
N LEU A 915 21.46 32.90 -6.86
CA LEU A 915 21.53 34.02 -5.91
C LEU A 915 22.74 34.93 -6.24
N SER A 916 23.92 34.33 -6.44
CA SER A 916 25.17 35.05 -6.76
C SER A 916 25.15 35.76 -8.13
N GLY A 917 24.14 35.49 -8.98
CA GLY A 917 24.00 36.09 -10.31
C GLY A 917 24.79 35.38 -11.42
N ASP A 918 25.43 34.25 -11.13
CA ASP A 918 26.22 33.48 -12.11
C ASP A 918 25.35 32.78 -13.16
N ILE A 919 24.07 32.52 -12.82
CA ILE A 919 23.12 31.78 -13.67
C ILE A 919 21.73 32.43 -13.53
N GLU A 920 21.06 32.71 -14.65
CA GLU A 920 19.66 33.16 -14.63
C GLU A 920 18.70 32.08 -14.09
N ALA A 921 17.72 32.51 -13.28
CA ALA A 921 16.58 31.67 -12.93
C ALA A 921 15.72 31.39 -14.18
N SER A 922 15.24 30.14 -14.33
CA SER A 922 14.41 29.74 -15.47
C SER A 922 13.12 30.57 -15.61
N SER A 923 12.67 30.84 -16.84
CA SER A 923 11.51 31.69 -17.15
C SER A 923 10.14 31.00 -17.01
N VAL A 924 10.11 29.68 -16.82
CA VAL A 924 8.85 28.92 -16.66
C VAL A 924 8.81 28.33 -15.26
N ILE A 925 8.03 28.96 -14.39
CA ILE A 925 7.66 28.43 -13.06
C ILE A 925 6.13 28.33 -13.04
N THR A 926 5.59 27.19 -12.63
CA THR A 926 4.14 26.94 -12.60
C THR A 926 3.60 27.04 -11.18
N ARG A 927 2.40 27.63 -11.00
CA ARG A 927 1.70 27.64 -9.71
C ARG A 927 1.54 26.19 -9.22
N PRO A 928 2.07 25.83 -8.05
CA PRO A 928 2.02 24.46 -7.54
C PRO A 928 0.58 23.98 -7.34
N SER A 929 0.28 22.76 -7.75
CA SER A 929 -1.06 22.16 -7.69
C SER A 929 -1.65 22.05 -6.28
N TYR A 930 -0.83 22.16 -5.23
CA TYR A 930 -1.31 22.19 -3.85
C TYR A 930 -1.77 23.59 -3.39
N LEU A 931 -1.62 24.62 -4.24
CA LEU A 931 -2.10 26.00 -4.07
C LEU A 931 -3.22 26.38 -5.06
N SER A 932 -3.76 25.43 -5.82
CA SER A 932 -4.85 25.65 -6.79
C SER A 932 -6.23 25.21 -6.31
N ASP A 933 -6.31 24.48 -5.19
CA ASP A 933 -7.58 23.92 -4.67
C ASP A 933 -8.22 24.76 -3.54
N PHE A 934 -7.53 25.79 -3.03
CA PHE A 934 -8.06 26.72 -2.01
C PHE A 934 -8.82 27.89 -2.64
N ASN A 935 -9.99 27.62 -3.23
CA ASN A 935 -10.85 28.68 -3.78
C ASN A 935 -11.88 29.15 -2.74
N PHE A 936 -11.62 30.33 -2.15
CA PHE A 936 -12.31 30.88 -0.99
C PHE A 936 -13.74 31.41 -1.31
N LYS A 937 -14.66 30.53 -1.71
CA LYS A 937 -16.09 30.89 -1.94
C LYS A 937 -17.13 30.10 -1.17
N ASP A 938 -16.78 28.95 -0.59
CA ASP A 938 -17.70 28.19 0.29
C ASP A 938 -17.40 28.41 1.78
N ALA A 939 -17.41 29.68 2.19
CA ALA A 939 -17.29 30.08 3.58
C ALA A 939 -18.62 29.90 4.35
N THR A 940 -18.99 28.64 4.65
CA THR A 940 -20.00 28.35 5.69
C THR A 940 -19.49 27.43 6.79
N THR A 941 -19.10 28.09 7.89
CA THR A 941 -19.24 27.61 9.28
C THR A 941 -18.21 26.60 9.81
N PHE A 942 -17.03 27.11 10.18
CA PHE A 942 -16.38 26.69 11.43
C PHE A 942 -15.68 27.89 12.10
N LYS A 943 -16.37 28.55 13.05
CA LYS A 943 -15.71 29.49 13.96
C LYS A 943 -15.00 28.70 15.06
N SER A 944 -13.67 28.82 15.10
CA SER A 944 -12.86 28.37 16.21
C SER A 944 -13.14 29.21 17.46
N ALA A 945 -13.17 28.55 18.63
CA ALA A 945 -13.23 29.23 19.92
C ALA A 945 -11.84 29.17 20.57
N ALA A 946 -11.18 30.33 20.68
CA ALA A 946 -9.97 30.48 21.47
C ALA A 946 -10.31 31.07 22.87
N PRO A 947 -9.69 30.59 23.96
CA PRO A 947 -9.95 31.11 25.30
C PRO A 947 -9.07 32.34 25.59
N ALA A 948 -9.68 33.51 25.75
CA ALA A 948 -8.99 34.70 26.21
C ALA A 948 -9.04 34.82 27.75
N PHE A 949 -7.87 34.88 28.39
CA PHE A 949 -7.73 35.38 29.75
C PHE A 949 -7.90 36.91 29.75
N GLY A 950 -8.78 37.47 30.59
CA GLY A 950 -9.03 38.91 30.64
C GLY A 950 -9.67 39.36 31.95
N ALA A 951 -9.06 40.35 32.60
CA ALA A 951 -9.33 40.83 33.95
C ALA A 951 -10.78 41.28 34.25
N ASN A 952 -11.17 41.15 35.52
CA ASN A 952 -12.39 41.75 36.09
C ASN A 952 -12.36 43.30 36.04
N SER A 953 -13.45 43.92 35.57
CA SER A 953 -13.89 45.23 36.07
C SER A 953 -15.43 45.34 36.05
N MET A 954 -15.98 46.18 36.93
CA MET A 954 -17.41 46.21 37.29
C MET A 954 -18.26 47.14 36.39
N ALA A 955 -19.49 46.72 36.08
CA ALA A 955 -20.75 47.50 35.96
C ALA A 955 -21.76 46.73 35.07
N SER A 956 -23.08 46.70 35.23
CA SER A 956 -24.04 46.94 36.32
C SER A 956 -25.47 46.79 35.72
N THR A 957 -26.36 46.05 36.39
CA THR A 957 -27.85 46.17 36.39
C THR A 957 -28.69 46.18 35.08
N SER A 958 -29.53 45.15 34.89
CA SER A 958 -31.03 45.22 34.96
C SER A 958 -31.68 43.89 34.50
N HIS A 959 -32.21 43.01 35.37
CA HIS A 959 -33.58 42.97 35.94
C HIS A 959 -34.76 42.57 35.00
N SER A 960 -35.20 41.30 35.09
CA SER A 960 -36.60 40.84 35.33
C SER A 960 -36.72 39.30 35.14
N THR A 961 -36.79 38.45 36.17
CA THR A 961 -38.03 37.93 36.84
C THR A 961 -39.10 37.43 35.86
N VAL A 962 -39.64 36.20 35.94
CA VAL A 962 -40.50 35.67 37.03
C VAL A 962 -40.50 34.12 37.10
N SER A 963 -40.64 33.56 38.33
CA SER A 963 -40.79 32.12 38.69
C SER A 963 -42.27 31.82 39.09
N PRO A 964 -42.70 30.79 39.89
CA PRO A 964 -42.05 29.57 40.42
C PRO A 964 -42.92 28.27 40.40
N SER A 965 -42.31 27.11 40.69
CA SER A 965 -42.85 26.09 41.63
C SER A 965 -41.86 24.94 41.91
N THR A 966 -41.65 24.61 43.18
CA THR A 966 -40.78 23.56 43.76
C THR A 966 -41.61 22.69 44.74
N PRO A 967 -41.11 21.64 45.44
CA PRO A 967 -39.77 21.03 45.48
C PRO A 967 -39.84 19.51 45.04
N ASP A 968 -39.02 18.51 45.42
CA ASP A 968 -37.93 18.41 46.42
C ASP A 968 -36.91 17.27 46.13
N ASN A 969 -35.89 17.24 46.99
CA ASN A 969 -34.89 16.25 47.39
C ASN A 969 -35.03 14.74 47.05
N ALA A 970 -33.94 13.96 46.89
CA ALA A 970 -32.56 14.22 47.36
C ALA A 970 -31.43 13.58 46.51
N SER A 971 -30.25 14.21 46.62
CA SER A 971 -28.89 13.62 46.61
C SER A 971 -28.20 13.18 45.29
N ARG A 972 -27.02 13.80 45.11
CA ARG A 972 -25.88 13.48 44.20
C ARG A 972 -25.99 13.95 42.74
N PRO A 973 -24.99 14.71 42.22
CA PRO A 973 -24.99 15.19 40.85
C PRO A 973 -24.42 14.14 39.88
N MET A 974 -25.24 13.78 38.89
CA MET A 974 -24.79 13.34 37.58
C MET A 974 -25.59 14.12 36.54
N LEU A 975 -24.93 14.79 35.59
CA LEU A 975 -25.07 14.49 34.16
C LEU A 975 -24.33 15.49 33.24
N HIS A 976 -23.56 14.88 32.34
CA HIS A 976 -23.32 15.22 30.93
C HIS A 976 -22.55 16.47 30.46
N ASN A 977 -21.51 16.12 29.68
CA ASN A 977 -21.02 16.74 28.45
C ASN A 977 -20.24 18.06 28.65
N ILE A 978 -19.20 18.36 27.86
CA ILE A 978 -18.91 17.98 26.46
C ILE A 978 -17.41 17.61 26.33
N ILE A 979 -17.00 17.09 25.16
CA ILE A 979 -15.62 16.82 24.70
C ILE A 979 -14.99 15.56 25.35
N GLY A 980 -14.38 14.63 24.62
CA GLY A 980 -14.17 14.55 23.17
C GLY A 980 -12.91 13.73 22.87
N GLU A 981 -12.93 13.07 21.71
CA GLU A 981 -11.81 12.62 20.86
C GLU A 981 -10.39 12.54 21.44
N GLY A 982 -9.68 11.43 21.21
CA GLY A 982 -8.22 11.49 21.39
C GLY A 982 -7.38 10.22 21.44
N ARG A 983 -7.92 9.01 21.26
CA ARG A 983 -7.15 7.81 20.84
C ARG A 983 -8.02 6.85 20.03
#